data_AF-A0A9P1BGP5-F1
#
_entry.id   AF-A0A9P1BGP5-F1
#
_cell.length_a   1.000
_cell.length_b   1.000
_cell.length_c   1.000
_cell.angle_alpha   90.00
_cell.angle_beta   90.00
_cell.angle_gamma   90.00
#
_symmetry.space_group_name_H-M   'P 1'
#
loop_
_entity.id
_entity.type
_entity.pdbx_description
1 polymer ?
#
loop_
_entity_poly.entity_id
_entity_poly.type
_entity_poly.pdbx_seq_one_letter_code
_entity_poly.pdbx_strand_id
1 'polypeptide(L)'
;MKVLYLLGITVAASSSLEDEVAMLRAEVKAQQQMAQEQQALIKELLEEVQPRQLQTYATSAELATQVAALQATDYSLGGALDSAWMCLCGALVMFMHAGFGMLETGSCRAKNASNVLMKNLVNVCVGTLGWWLFGWAFAYGSAGVSSGGNGFIGWHGFAGFDFYTQDTTTGIITPATCTSDGCQSTMLSWFFQWAFCTAAATIVSGAVAERVKSPTYAIFAFLMASFIYPVVVAWTWGGGWLATILDVGYMDFAGSGVVHLTGGVAGLAGTIVLGPRKGRFTNPEEFETHNLPLVVLGTFALWFGWYGFNPGSTLAMHDYATGAMAAQVAMNTTLSAATGGITVFILAYVITKKYDVGGLCNGILAGLVSITAGCGNMECGSAVATGFVGGLVYQGSSLLLQKMKIDDPVDAAPVHGFCGIWGVLACGLFDWGKGFDHYHGWSGFGCMMNTAGTACQTGYGGSAIGAQFILCIMVILWSGCLSAIIFLLLKLTGTLRISEEVEAVGMDEHHHSPPKAYSLPGVNAASPQKGVMQVVPGAPPADGPKDAWASGGQNQVLAVASEVELLRELQKFLKVRSLEMRVAAISLLFLTVRAPMGWLPSGTELKRADEDTGFPGHPKIWAIGTELGDLTHEVVELQKELAAQKVILEDQEHRFEQLEASSSRRLQTAYLTTATFNTKVSTIESSLKGLFGALDSAWLCLCGALVMFMHAGFAMLETGCCRAKNASNVLMKNLVNVCAGTLGWWSFGWAFAYGSASTNGFIGWHGFFGFDMYTYDSRTGNITPVDCQYDNAGGCQSQMLSWFFQWAFCTAAATIVSGAVAERVKSPTYAVFAFFMTSFIYPVVVAWTWGGGWISTLFDVGVMDFAGSGIVHLTGGVAGLMGTIILKPRKGRFENPEEFEAHNLPFVVLGTFALWFGWYGFNPGSTLGMHDSATGALAAQVAMNTTISAATGGITVFVLRYFVTKKYDVGGLCNGILAGLVSITAGCANMECGSAFAAGLIGAFVYQGSSMLLVKLKIDDPVDASPVHGFCGAWGVLAAAFFDWGKGVDYFNGSGWSCKTPEGSTACIEGIGGTMIGSNMILILMVCLWSGVLSGSAFCILKCTGLLRISEEVEDTGMDSHHHSPPKAYAFPNVVAPEVNAPPKPAPVEPERDVEGYAHNEV
;
A
#
# COMPACT_ATOMS: atom_id res chain seq x y z
N MET A 1 -81.39 83.41 -28.45
CA MET A 1 -81.46 82.20 -27.58
C MET A 1 -80.45 81.12 -27.96
N LYS A 2 -80.29 80.68 -29.23
CA LYS A 2 -79.23 79.69 -29.58
C LYS A 2 -77.79 80.17 -29.33
N VAL A 3 -77.50 81.48 -29.43
CA VAL A 3 -76.19 82.08 -29.08
C VAL A 3 -75.95 82.15 -27.55
N LEU A 4 -77.01 82.33 -26.75
CA LEU A 4 -76.91 82.34 -25.28
C LEU A 4 -76.80 80.92 -24.68
N TYR A 5 -77.39 79.92 -25.35
CA TYR A 5 -77.20 78.50 -24.98
C TYR A 5 -75.79 78.00 -25.32
N LEU A 6 -75.21 78.46 -26.43
CA LEU A 6 -73.80 78.23 -26.77
C LEU A 6 -72.86 78.96 -25.78
N LEU A 7 -73.08 80.24 -25.46
CA LEU A 7 -72.28 80.99 -24.48
C LEU A 7 -72.35 80.39 -23.06
N GLY A 8 -73.51 79.90 -22.62
CA GLY A 8 -73.65 79.24 -21.31
C GLY A 8 -72.88 77.92 -21.22
N ILE A 9 -72.77 77.17 -22.32
CA ILE A 9 -71.95 75.96 -22.41
C ILE A 9 -70.45 76.32 -22.48
N THR A 10 -70.07 77.40 -23.18
CA THR A 10 -68.65 77.84 -23.28
C THR A 10 -68.11 78.41 -21.97
N VAL A 11 -68.91 79.14 -21.19
CA VAL A 11 -68.50 79.69 -19.87
C VAL A 11 -68.40 78.61 -18.81
N ALA A 12 -69.33 77.64 -18.78
CA ALA A 12 -69.24 76.49 -17.87
C ALA A 12 -68.07 75.54 -18.24
N ALA A 13 -67.72 75.45 -19.52
CA ALA A 13 -66.54 74.70 -19.98
C ALA A 13 -65.22 75.41 -19.65
N SER A 14 -65.16 76.76 -19.66
CA SER A 14 -63.97 77.55 -19.36
C SER A 14 -63.54 77.47 -17.88
N SER A 15 -64.47 77.55 -16.92
CA SER A 15 -64.14 77.38 -15.50
C SER A 15 -63.74 75.94 -15.16
N SER A 16 -64.36 74.95 -15.81
CA SER A 16 -63.97 73.54 -15.69
C SER A 16 -62.60 73.25 -16.31
N LEU A 17 -62.22 73.98 -17.37
CA LEU A 17 -60.92 73.86 -18.03
C LEU A 17 -59.79 74.45 -17.19
N GLU A 18 -60.01 75.59 -16.54
CA GLU A 18 -59.01 76.20 -15.66
C GLU A 18 -58.67 75.29 -14.48
N ASP A 19 -59.68 74.67 -13.87
CA ASP A 19 -59.48 73.69 -12.80
C ASP A 19 -58.76 72.43 -13.32
N GLU A 20 -59.07 71.95 -14.54
CA GLU A 20 -58.35 70.83 -15.16
C GLU A 20 -56.90 71.18 -15.54
N VAL A 21 -56.63 72.39 -16.05
CA VAL A 21 -55.27 72.85 -16.40
C VAL A 21 -54.45 73.10 -15.14
N ALA A 22 -55.05 73.63 -14.06
CA ALA A 22 -54.39 73.76 -12.76
C ALA A 22 -54.05 72.39 -12.15
N MET A 23 -54.96 71.41 -12.24
CA MET A 23 -54.66 70.02 -11.88
C MET A 23 -53.56 69.44 -12.77
N LEU A 24 -53.58 69.67 -14.09
CA LEU A 24 -52.55 69.20 -15.01
C LEU A 24 -51.17 69.79 -14.65
N ARG A 25 -51.12 71.08 -14.30
CA ARG A 25 -49.89 71.77 -13.91
C ARG A 25 -49.34 71.22 -12.60
N ALA A 26 -50.21 70.95 -11.63
CA ALA A 26 -49.82 70.31 -10.36
C ALA A 26 -49.32 68.88 -10.57
N GLU A 27 -49.98 68.13 -11.45
CA GLU A 27 -49.63 66.75 -11.81
C GLU A 27 -48.31 66.69 -12.61
N VAL A 28 -48.09 67.57 -13.59
CA VAL A 28 -46.81 67.70 -14.31
C VAL A 28 -45.70 68.03 -13.32
N LYS A 29 -45.90 68.99 -12.42
CA LYS A 29 -44.92 69.35 -11.38
C LYS A 29 -44.60 68.19 -10.44
N ALA A 30 -45.61 67.42 -10.04
CA ALA A 30 -45.43 66.21 -9.24
C ALA A 30 -44.64 65.13 -9.99
N GLN A 31 -44.88 64.97 -11.30
CA GLN A 31 -44.12 64.07 -12.17
C GLN A 31 -42.66 64.53 -12.35
N GLN A 32 -42.39 65.84 -12.47
CA GLN A 32 -41.00 66.33 -12.53
C GLN A 32 -40.25 66.08 -11.22
N GLN A 33 -40.92 66.25 -10.09
CA GLN A 33 -40.32 65.99 -8.79
C GLN A 33 -40.05 64.49 -8.60
N MET A 34 -41.02 63.63 -8.95
CA MET A 34 -40.81 62.17 -8.97
C MET A 34 -39.65 61.76 -9.88
N ALA A 35 -39.56 62.32 -11.10
CA ALA A 35 -38.48 61.99 -12.03
C ALA A 35 -37.10 62.41 -11.51
N GLN A 36 -37.01 63.56 -10.83
CA GLN A 36 -35.77 64.02 -10.19
C GLN A 36 -35.38 63.16 -8.99
N GLU A 37 -36.34 62.78 -8.15
CA GLU A 37 -36.13 61.87 -7.01
C GLU A 37 -35.69 60.47 -7.50
N GLN A 38 -36.31 59.95 -8.58
CA GLN A 38 -35.92 58.70 -9.23
C GLN A 38 -34.51 58.78 -9.82
N GLN A 39 -34.16 59.88 -10.50
CA GLN A 39 -32.84 60.07 -11.08
C GLN A 39 -31.75 60.17 -10.00
N ALA A 40 -32.03 60.80 -8.86
CA ALA A 40 -31.13 60.85 -7.72
C ALA A 40 -30.93 59.45 -7.11
N LEU A 41 -32.02 58.70 -6.91
CA LEU A 41 -31.98 57.34 -6.36
C LEU A 41 -31.23 56.35 -7.27
N ILE A 42 -31.45 56.41 -8.59
CA ILE A 42 -30.74 55.58 -9.58
C ILE A 42 -29.24 55.90 -9.58
N LYS A 43 -28.88 57.18 -9.42
CA LYS A 43 -27.48 57.59 -9.34
C LYS A 43 -26.81 57.08 -8.07
N GLU A 44 -27.49 57.18 -6.93
CA GLU A 44 -27.02 56.66 -5.63
C GLU A 44 -26.87 55.13 -5.65
N LEU A 45 -27.85 54.42 -6.24
CA LEU A 45 -27.76 52.98 -6.49
C LEU A 45 -26.57 52.63 -7.38
N LEU A 46 -26.32 53.36 -8.47
CA LEU A 46 -25.18 53.09 -9.35
C LEU A 46 -23.83 53.31 -8.64
N GLU A 47 -23.74 54.31 -7.77
CA GLU A 47 -22.54 54.62 -6.97
C GLU A 47 -22.29 53.58 -5.86
N GLU A 48 -23.32 52.96 -5.26
CA GLU A 48 -23.15 51.84 -4.32
C GLU A 48 -22.89 50.49 -5.00
N VAL A 49 -23.54 50.23 -6.13
CA VAL A 49 -23.54 48.93 -6.80
C VAL A 49 -22.22 48.68 -7.54
N GLN A 50 -21.62 49.68 -8.17
CA GLN A 50 -20.35 49.52 -8.91
C GLN A 50 -19.17 49.02 -8.03
N PRO A 51 -18.91 49.61 -6.84
CA PRO A 51 -17.84 49.15 -5.95
C PRO A 51 -18.07 47.73 -5.43
N ARG A 52 -19.32 47.40 -5.02
CA ARG A 52 -19.67 46.05 -4.56
C ARG A 52 -19.55 45.01 -5.69
N GLN A 53 -19.86 45.39 -6.92
CA GLN A 53 -19.68 44.54 -8.12
C GLN A 53 -18.19 44.23 -8.35
N LEU A 54 -17.31 45.24 -8.34
CA LEU A 54 -15.86 45.03 -8.49
C LEU A 54 -15.28 44.13 -7.39
N GLN A 55 -15.76 44.28 -6.15
CA GLN A 55 -15.33 43.47 -5.01
C GLN A 55 -15.77 42.00 -5.11
N THR A 56 -16.97 41.74 -5.66
CA THR A 56 -17.48 40.37 -5.89
C THR A 56 -16.72 39.67 -7.03
N TYR A 57 -16.35 40.41 -8.08
CA TYR A 57 -15.53 39.86 -9.17
C TYR A 57 -14.09 39.55 -8.72
N ALA A 58 -13.46 40.46 -7.96
CA ALA A 58 -12.13 40.25 -7.41
C ALA A 58 -12.08 38.99 -6.50
N THR A 59 -13.03 38.85 -5.58
CA THR A 59 -13.11 37.68 -4.68
C THR A 59 -13.34 36.37 -5.43
N SER A 60 -14.16 36.36 -6.50
CA SER A 60 -14.37 35.15 -7.31
C SER A 60 -13.14 34.70 -8.11
N ALA A 61 -12.33 35.65 -8.59
CA ALA A 61 -11.09 35.36 -9.31
C ALA A 61 -9.99 34.87 -8.36
N GLU A 62 -9.83 35.52 -7.21
CA GLU A 62 -8.91 35.10 -6.14
C GLU A 62 -9.23 33.69 -5.66
N LEU A 63 -10.51 33.37 -5.49
CA LEU A 63 -10.96 32.04 -5.09
C LEU A 63 -10.68 30.97 -6.16
N ALA A 64 -10.87 31.29 -7.45
CA ALA A 64 -10.51 30.40 -8.55
C ALA A 64 -9.00 30.13 -8.61
N THR A 65 -8.18 31.15 -8.31
CA THR A 65 -6.72 31.00 -8.17
C THR A 65 -6.34 30.13 -6.98
N GLN A 66 -6.98 30.29 -5.81
CA GLN A 66 -6.73 29.46 -4.64
C GLN A 66 -7.12 27.99 -4.88
N VAL A 67 -8.25 27.73 -5.54
CA VAL A 67 -8.66 26.37 -5.94
C VAL A 67 -7.69 25.76 -6.92
N ALA A 68 -7.23 26.51 -7.93
CA ALA A 68 -6.22 26.03 -8.86
C ALA A 68 -4.89 25.73 -8.16
N ALA A 69 -4.48 26.54 -7.18
CA ALA A 69 -3.29 26.30 -6.37
C ALA A 69 -3.42 25.06 -5.48
N LEU A 70 -4.59 24.83 -4.88
CA LEU A 70 -4.88 23.63 -4.09
C LEU A 70 -4.88 22.36 -4.96
N GLN A 71 -5.51 22.41 -6.14
CA GLN A 71 -5.47 21.30 -7.11
C GLN A 71 -4.03 21.00 -7.55
N ALA A 72 -3.23 22.01 -7.87
CA ALA A 72 -1.83 21.82 -8.24
C ALA A 72 -1.00 21.21 -7.09
N THR A 73 -1.28 21.60 -5.84
CA THR A 73 -0.61 21.04 -4.65
C THR A 73 -0.97 19.55 -4.45
N ASP A 74 -2.24 19.20 -4.62
CA ASP A 74 -2.75 17.83 -4.54
C ASP A 74 -2.10 16.91 -5.59
N TYR A 75 -2.08 17.32 -6.87
CA TYR A 75 -1.39 16.59 -7.94
C TYR A 75 0.12 16.42 -7.66
N SER A 76 0.77 17.46 -7.10
CA SER A 76 2.18 17.39 -6.73
C SER A 76 2.45 16.39 -5.61
N LEU A 77 1.53 16.23 -4.65
CA LEU A 77 1.71 15.31 -3.52
C LEU A 77 1.43 13.86 -3.93
N GLY A 78 0.41 13.63 -4.78
CA GLY A 78 0.18 12.32 -5.40
C GLY A 78 1.39 11.81 -6.17
N GLY A 79 1.99 12.66 -7.03
CA GLY A 79 3.20 12.29 -7.77
C GLY A 79 4.43 12.06 -6.88
N ALA A 80 4.54 12.76 -5.74
CA ALA A 80 5.60 12.51 -4.76
C ALA A 80 5.41 11.14 -4.07
N LEU A 81 4.17 10.75 -3.78
CA LEU A 81 3.85 9.46 -3.17
C LEU A 81 4.09 8.30 -4.14
N ASP A 82 3.69 8.44 -5.40
CA ASP A 82 4.07 7.51 -6.49
C ASP A 82 5.60 7.31 -6.55
N SER A 83 6.35 8.41 -6.46
CA SER A 83 7.80 8.38 -6.50
C SER A 83 8.41 7.67 -5.29
N ALA A 84 7.89 7.93 -4.09
CA ALA A 84 8.32 7.27 -2.86
C ALA A 84 8.02 5.75 -2.90
N TRP A 85 6.80 5.39 -3.33
CA TRP A 85 6.37 4.01 -3.50
C TRP A 85 7.28 3.24 -4.46
N MET A 86 7.53 3.79 -5.65
CA MET A 86 8.39 3.17 -6.66
C MET A 86 9.85 3.04 -6.22
N CYS A 87 10.39 4.02 -5.49
CA CYS A 87 11.73 3.92 -4.90
C CYS A 87 11.81 2.80 -3.85
N LEU A 88 10.81 2.72 -2.97
CA LEU A 88 10.72 1.68 -1.94
C LEU A 88 10.60 0.29 -2.57
N CYS A 89 9.67 0.12 -3.49
CA CYS A 89 9.45 -1.14 -4.19
C CYS A 89 10.67 -1.57 -5.00
N GLY A 90 11.32 -0.65 -5.72
CA GLY A 90 12.58 -0.93 -6.43
C GLY A 90 13.71 -1.36 -5.48
N ALA A 91 13.80 -0.76 -4.29
CA ALA A 91 14.76 -1.17 -3.25
C ALA A 91 14.47 -2.58 -2.70
N LEU A 92 13.19 -2.92 -2.50
CA LEU A 92 12.77 -4.26 -2.10
C LEU A 92 13.05 -5.31 -3.19
N VAL A 93 12.86 -4.99 -4.46
CA VAL A 93 13.26 -5.87 -5.57
C VAL A 93 14.78 -6.02 -5.62
N MET A 94 15.56 -4.95 -5.39
CA MET A 94 17.01 -5.05 -5.26
C MET A 94 17.42 -5.96 -4.08
N PHE A 95 16.69 -5.93 -2.97
CA PHE A 95 16.92 -6.83 -1.84
C PHE A 95 16.77 -8.32 -2.21
N MET A 96 16.01 -8.66 -3.26
CA MET A 96 15.91 -10.03 -3.77
C MET A 96 17.27 -10.61 -4.20
N HIS A 97 18.25 -9.79 -4.59
CA HIS A 97 19.60 -10.27 -4.91
C HIS A 97 20.33 -10.85 -3.70
N ALA A 98 20.04 -10.36 -2.49
CA ALA A 98 20.50 -11.02 -1.26
C ALA A 98 19.83 -12.38 -1.09
N GLY A 99 18.54 -12.47 -1.41
CA GLY A 99 17.77 -13.72 -1.43
C GLY A 99 18.34 -14.75 -2.41
N PHE A 100 18.58 -14.37 -3.66
CA PHE A 100 19.23 -15.21 -4.67
C PHE A 100 20.62 -15.66 -4.22
N GLY A 101 21.45 -14.74 -3.70
CA GLY A 101 22.77 -15.08 -3.18
C GLY A 101 22.73 -16.14 -2.09
N MET A 102 21.83 -16.01 -1.11
CA MET A 102 21.68 -17.00 -0.04
C MET A 102 21.11 -18.34 -0.54
N LEU A 103 20.09 -18.30 -1.38
CA LEU A 103 19.43 -19.50 -1.92
C LEU A 103 20.37 -20.30 -2.84
N GLU A 104 21.03 -19.62 -3.78
CA GLU A 104 21.96 -20.27 -4.72
C GLU A 104 23.16 -20.84 -3.98
N THR A 105 23.75 -20.05 -3.08
CA THR A 105 24.89 -20.52 -2.31
C THR A 105 24.49 -21.73 -1.48
N GLY A 106 23.39 -21.67 -0.73
CA GLY A 106 22.88 -22.78 0.11
C GLY A 106 22.58 -24.07 -0.65
N SER A 107 22.10 -23.94 -1.89
CA SER A 107 21.75 -25.07 -2.78
C SER A 107 22.96 -25.70 -3.49
N CYS A 108 24.06 -24.96 -3.61
CA CYS A 108 25.29 -25.46 -4.24
C CYS A 108 26.17 -26.20 -3.22
N ARG A 109 27.32 -26.74 -3.66
CA ARG A 109 28.29 -27.35 -2.73
C ARG A 109 29.14 -26.26 -2.08
N ALA A 110 29.51 -26.48 -0.81
CA ALA A 110 30.27 -25.54 0.00
C ALA A 110 31.58 -25.03 -0.65
N LYS A 111 32.23 -25.86 -1.49
CA LYS A 111 33.48 -25.56 -2.21
C LYS A 111 33.35 -24.51 -3.32
N ASN A 112 32.13 -24.03 -3.59
CA ASN A 112 31.81 -23.01 -4.59
C ASN A 112 31.05 -21.81 -4.00
N ALA A 113 30.92 -21.74 -2.67
CA ALA A 113 30.10 -20.75 -1.98
C ALA A 113 30.55 -19.32 -2.26
N SER A 114 31.85 -19.01 -2.17
CA SER A 114 32.40 -17.69 -2.47
C SER A 114 32.14 -17.31 -3.92
N ASN A 115 32.36 -18.25 -4.84
CA ASN A 115 32.13 -18.00 -6.26
C ASN A 115 30.67 -17.70 -6.59
N VAL A 116 29.73 -18.43 -5.98
CA VAL A 116 28.29 -18.20 -6.18
C VAL A 116 27.85 -16.84 -5.62
N LEU A 117 28.32 -16.47 -4.42
CA LEU A 117 28.07 -15.15 -3.84
C LEU A 117 28.64 -14.02 -4.72
N MET A 118 29.90 -14.15 -5.14
CA MET A 118 30.55 -13.19 -6.03
C MET A 118 29.78 -13.05 -7.34
N LYS A 119 29.34 -14.15 -7.94
CA LYS A 119 28.60 -14.14 -9.20
C LYS A 119 27.28 -13.37 -9.08
N ASN A 120 26.56 -13.52 -7.97
CA ASN A 120 25.34 -12.75 -7.70
C ASN A 120 25.62 -11.25 -7.62
N LEU A 121 26.68 -10.84 -6.90
CA LEU A 121 27.06 -9.41 -6.80
C LEU A 121 27.54 -8.84 -8.13
N VAL A 122 28.37 -9.59 -8.87
CA VAL A 122 28.85 -9.19 -10.20
C VAL A 122 27.69 -9.09 -11.19
N ASN A 123 26.69 -9.98 -11.10
CA ASN A 123 25.49 -9.93 -11.93
C ASN A 123 24.78 -8.60 -11.81
N VAL A 124 24.60 -8.09 -10.58
CA VAL A 124 24.00 -6.78 -10.35
C VAL A 124 24.87 -5.70 -10.99
N CYS A 125 26.16 -5.62 -10.67
CA CYS A 125 27.03 -4.56 -11.18
C CYS A 125 27.05 -4.50 -12.72
N VAL A 126 27.22 -5.64 -13.36
CA VAL A 126 27.30 -5.74 -14.83
C VAL A 126 25.94 -5.55 -15.48
N GLY A 127 24.88 -6.09 -14.87
CA GLY A 127 23.50 -5.88 -15.31
C GLY A 127 23.09 -4.41 -15.25
N THR A 128 23.50 -3.68 -14.22
CA THR A 128 23.32 -2.22 -14.12
C THR A 128 23.97 -1.49 -15.29
N LEU A 129 25.24 -1.80 -15.60
CA LEU A 129 25.94 -1.17 -16.71
C LEU A 129 25.27 -1.51 -18.05
N GLY A 130 24.85 -2.76 -18.25
CA GLY A 130 24.14 -3.17 -19.47
C GLY A 130 22.79 -2.47 -19.65
N TRP A 131 22.01 -2.40 -18.57
CA TRP A 131 20.71 -1.72 -18.57
C TRP A 131 20.83 -0.21 -18.79
N TRP A 132 21.82 0.43 -18.15
CA TRP A 132 22.09 1.86 -18.34
C TRP A 132 22.57 2.19 -19.76
N LEU A 133 23.56 1.46 -20.28
CA LEU A 133 24.15 1.75 -21.59
C LEU A 133 23.18 1.49 -22.74
N PHE A 134 22.50 0.34 -22.72
CA PHE A 134 21.73 -0.15 -23.86
C PHE A 134 20.32 -0.60 -23.49
N GLY A 135 20.16 -1.26 -22.33
CA GLY A 135 18.92 -1.95 -22.03
C GLY A 135 17.69 -1.05 -21.94
N TRP A 136 17.78 0.10 -21.26
CA TRP A 136 16.67 1.06 -21.24
C TRP A 136 16.29 1.54 -22.65
N ALA A 137 17.29 1.84 -23.47
CA ALA A 137 17.07 2.36 -24.81
C ALA A 137 16.32 1.38 -25.70
N PHE A 138 16.71 0.10 -25.66
CA PHE A 138 16.03 -0.94 -26.41
C PHE A 138 14.66 -1.28 -25.85
N ALA A 139 14.45 -1.19 -24.53
CA ALA A 139 13.19 -1.50 -23.87
C ALA A 139 12.12 -0.41 -24.04
N TYR A 140 12.46 0.84 -23.71
CA TYR A 140 11.51 1.95 -23.56
C TYR A 140 11.81 3.14 -24.48
N GLY A 141 12.92 3.12 -25.22
CA GLY A 141 13.35 4.21 -26.10
C GLY A 141 12.60 4.30 -27.42
N SER A 142 11.31 4.63 -27.39
CA SER A 142 10.43 4.76 -28.57
C SER A 142 10.07 3.44 -29.27
N ALA A 143 9.99 2.34 -28.51
CA ALA A 143 9.57 1.04 -29.06
C ALA A 143 8.06 1.00 -29.39
N GLY A 144 7.23 1.76 -28.67
CA GLY A 144 5.78 1.58 -28.66
C GLY A 144 5.07 1.89 -29.98
N VAL A 145 4.19 0.99 -30.42
CA VAL A 145 3.45 1.13 -31.70
C VAL A 145 2.55 2.37 -31.67
N SER A 146 1.83 2.58 -30.56
CA SER A 146 0.93 3.72 -30.37
C SER A 146 1.64 5.07 -30.36
N SER A 147 2.95 5.09 -30.06
CA SER A 147 3.81 6.27 -30.09
C SER A 147 4.55 6.46 -31.44
N GLY A 148 4.16 5.74 -32.49
CA GLY A 148 4.83 5.78 -33.80
C GLY A 148 6.14 5.00 -33.86
N GLY A 149 6.39 4.14 -32.86
CA GLY A 149 7.54 3.25 -32.77
C GLY A 149 7.49 2.10 -33.77
N ASN A 150 8.60 1.36 -33.92
CA ASN A 150 8.67 0.20 -34.81
C ASN A 150 7.98 -1.06 -34.23
N GLY A 151 7.53 -1.00 -32.97
CA GLY A 151 6.85 -2.08 -32.26
C GLY A 151 7.75 -3.22 -31.78
N PHE A 152 8.99 -3.30 -32.23
CA PHE A 152 9.89 -4.42 -32.00
C PHE A 152 11.03 -4.09 -31.01
N ILE A 153 11.67 -2.92 -31.14
CA ILE A 153 12.80 -2.52 -30.31
C ILE A 153 12.90 -1.00 -30.28
N GLY A 154 13.28 -0.42 -29.15
CA GLY A 154 13.60 1.00 -29.04
C GLY A 154 14.96 1.37 -29.66
N TRP A 155 15.21 2.67 -29.84
CA TRP A 155 16.45 3.20 -30.43
C TRP A 155 16.83 4.59 -29.90
N HIS A 156 16.19 5.06 -28.83
CA HIS A 156 16.50 6.32 -28.14
C HIS A 156 16.82 6.07 -26.66
N GLY A 157 17.55 6.97 -25.99
CA GLY A 157 17.80 6.83 -24.54
C GLY A 157 19.06 6.06 -24.14
N PHE A 158 20.01 5.83 -25.06
CA PHE A 158 21.27 5.13 -24.76
C PHE A 158 22.07 5.87 -23.69
N ALA A 159 22.68 5.16 -22.75
CA ALA A 159 23.46 5.74 -21.66
C ALA A 159 22.76 6.87 -20.86
N GLY A 160 21.42 6.88 -20.86
CA GLY A 160 20.64 7.93 -20.21
C GLY A 160 20.58 9.27 -20.96
N PHE A 161 21.03 9.33 -22.22
CA PHE A 161 20.77 10.49 -23.08
C PHE A 161 19.26 10.70 -23.23
N ASP A 162 18.82 11.95 -23.37
CA ASP A 162 17.40 12.32 -23.48
C ASP A 162 16.52 11.96 -22.25
N PHE A 163 17.12 11.70 -21.07
CA PHE A 163 16.33 11.52 -19.84
C PHE A 163 15.81 12.85 -19.28
N TYR A 164 16.44 13.94 -19.69
CA TYR A 164 16.08 15.29 -19.33
C TYR A 164 15.83 16.14 -20.58
N THR A 165 14.87 17.03 -20.47
CA THR A 165 14.64 18.13 -21.39
C THR A 165 14.94 19.44 -20.67
N GLN A 166 15.61 20.35 -21.35
CA GLN A 166 15.78 21.72 -20.87
C GLN A 166 14.82 22.61 -21.63
N ASP A 167 13.96 23.32 -20.91
CA ASP A 167 13.16 24.40 -21.50
C ASP A 167 14.12 25.52 -21.92
N THR A 168 14.14 25.82 -23.22
CA THR A 168 15.03 26.82 -23.83
C THR A 168 14.67 28.27 -23.46
N THR A 169 13.49 28.49 -22.89
CA THR A 169 12.97 29.79 -22.47
C THR A 169 13.19 30.04 -20.98
N THR A 170 12.93 29.03 -20.14
CA THR A 170 13.04 29.16 -18.66
C THR A 170 14.37 28.64 -18.10
N GLY A 171 15.13 27.85 -18.87
CA GLY A 171 16.36 27.20 -18.43
C GLY A 171 16.15 26.04 -17.48
N ILE A 172 14.90 25.73 -17.11
CA ILE A 172 14.52 24.67 -16.19
C ILE A 172 14.77 23.31 -16.86
N ILE A 173 15.44 22.42 -16.12
CA ILE A 173 15.66 21.03 -16.53
C ILE A 173 14.54 20.19 -15.92
N THR A 174 13.74 19.54 -16.76
CA THR A 174 12.68 18.61 -16.37
C THR A 174 12.96 17.21 -16.94
N PRO A 175 12.46 16.13 -16.34
CA PRO A 175 12.51 14.81 -16.99
C PRO A 175 11.77 14.83 -18.34
N ALA A 176 12.27 14.10 -19.33
CA ALA A 176 11.86 14.23 -20.73
C ALA A 176 10.39 13.90 -21.05
N THR A 177 9.69 13.20 -20.16
CA THR A 177 8.27 12.84 -20.33
C THR A 177 7.31 13.68 -19.49
N CYS A 178 7.80 14.62 -18.67
CA CYS A 178 6.97 15.41 -17.76
C CYS A 178 6.27 16.57 -18.49
N THR A 179 5.18 16.28 -19.19
CA THR A 179 4.30 17.30 -19.78
C THR A 179 2.90 17.34 -19.18
N SER A 180 2.55 16.41 -18.29
CA SER A 180 1.27 16.35 -17.57
C SER A 180 1.46 16.26 -16.06
N ASP A 181 0.48 16.77 -15.31
CA ASP A 181 0.39 16.61 -13.84
C ASP A 181 0.37 15.12 -13.47
N GLY A 182 1.20 14.70 -12.51
CA GLY A 182 1.34 13.30 -12.07
C GLY A 182 2.28 12.41 -12.91
N CYS A 183 3.03 12.98 -13.86
CA CYS A 183 3.99 12.21 -14.67
C CYS A 183 5.22 11.74 -13.86
N GLN A 184 5.57 10.45 -13.97
CA GLN A 184 6.76 9.88 -13.35
C GLN A 184 8.03 10.18 -14.13
N SER A 185 9.10 10.48 -13.39
CA SER A 185 10.42 10.68 -13.98
C SER A 185 10.91 9.41 -14.68
N THR A 186 11.45 9.56 -15.89
CA THR A 186 12.14 8.47 -16.63
C THR A 186 13.18 7.75 -15.77
N MET A 187 13.86 8.47 -14.86
CA MET A 187 14.85 7.87 -13.96
C MET A 187 14.23 6.97 -12.89
N LEU A 188 13.05 7.33 -12.40
CA LEU A 188 12.33 6.52 -11.43
C LEU A 188 11.91 5.20 -12.07
N SER A 189 11.31 5.27 -13.26
CA SER A 189 10.93 4.09 -14.03
C SER A 189 12.18 3.28 -14.43
N TRP A 190 13.29 3.93 -14.77
CA TRP A 190 14.58 3.28 -15.02
C TRP A 190 15.04 2.45 -13.82
N PHE A 191 15.00 3.04 -12.62
CA PHE A 191 15.43 2.37 -11.39
C PHE A 191 14.54 1.17 -11.06
N PHE A 192 13.22 1.33 -11.15
CA PHE A 192 12.30 0.23 -10.89
C PHE A 192 12.50 -0.92 -11.90
N GLN A 193 12.53 -0.62 -13.20
CA GLN A 193 12.66 -1.63 -14.26
C GLN A 193 14.05 -2.28 -14.32
N TRP A 194 15.10 -1.56 -13.90
CA TRP A 194 16.45 -2.11 -13.72
C TRP A 194 16.45 -3.30 -12.74
N ALA A 195 15.67 -3.21 -11.65
CA ALA A 195 15.63 -4.24 -10.64
C ALA A 195 15.06 -5.56 -11.21
N PHE A 196 14.06 -5.49 -12.09
CA PHE A 196 13.46 -6.64 -12.79
C PHE A 196 14.43 -7.23 -13.82
N CYS A 197 15.10 -6.38 -14.59
CA CYS A 197 16.10 -6.77 -15.58
C CYS A 197 17.25 -7.57 -14.93
N THR A 198 17.82 -7.05 -13.85
CA THR A 198 18.91 -7.73 -13.14
C THR A 198 18.44 -9.03 -12.51
N ALA A 199 17.21 -9.10 -11.99
CA ALA A 199 16.63 -10.34 -11.48
C ALA A 199 16.49 -11.41 -12.58
N ALA A 200 16.05 -11.04 -13.79
CA ALA A 200 15.98 -11.96 -14.93
C ALA A 200 17.36 -12.57 -15.28
N ALA A 201 18.42 -11.75 -15.20
CA ALA A 201 19.79 -12.23 -15.36
C ALA A 201 20.22 -13.16 -14.21
N THR A 202 19.90 -12.81 -12.96
CA THR A 202 20.24 -13.64 -11.78
C THR A 202 19.60 -15.03 -11.85
N ILE A 203 18.39 -15.18 -12.38
CA ILE A 203 17.77 -16.51 -12.59
C ILE A 203 18.70 -17.47 -13.36
N VAL A 204 19.42 -16.95 -14.36
CA VAL A 204 20.36 -17.74 -15.15
C VAL A 204 21.58 -18.13 -14.32
N SER A 205 22.03 -17.29 -13.38
CA SER A 205 23.12 -17.60 -12.44
C SER A 205 22.89 -18.95 -11.78
N GLY A 206 21.75 -19.14 -11.12
CA GLY A 206 21.41 -20.38 -10.44
C GLY A 206 21.50 -21.61 -11.36
N ALA A 207 20.91 -21.52 -12.56
CA ALA A 207 20.84 -22.62 -13.53
C ALA A 207 22.22 -23.15 -13.98
N VAL A 208 23.24 -22.28 -14.04
CA VAL A 208 24.59 -22.62 -14.52
C VAL A 208 25.64 -22.68 -13.41
N ALA A 209 25.21 -22.69 -12.15
CA ALA A 209 26.11 -22.64 -11.01
C ALA A 209 27.14 -23.79 -10.97
N GLU A 210 28.26 -23.51 -10.28
CA GLU A 210 29.41 -24.39 -10.04
C GLU A 210 30.29 -24.80 -11.22
N ARG A 211 29.88 -24.54 -12.47
CA ARG A 211 30.63 -25.03 -13.65
C ARG A 211 30.85 -24.00 -14.76
N VAL A 212 30.18 -22.85 -14.70
CA VAL A 212 30.45 -21.73 -15.60
C VAL A 212 31.67 -20.93 -15.11
N LYS A 213 32.51 -20.43 -16.01
CA LYS A 213 33.55 -19.46 -15.64
C LYS A 213 32.91 -18.12 -15.28
N SER A 214 33.28 -17.52 -14.15
CA SER A 214 32.67 -16.27 -13.66
C SER A 214 32.78 -15.08 -14.62
N PRO A 215 33.92 -14.79 -15.29
CA PRO A 215 33.98 -13.74 -16.30
C PRO A 215 33.07 -13.99 -17.50
N THR A 216 32.92 -15.25 -17.90
CA THR A 216 32.06 -15.64 -19.02
C THR A 216 30.58 -15.47 -18.67
N TYR A 217 30.20 -15.80 -17.43
CA TYR A 217 28.88 -15.49 -16.93
C TYR A 217 28.61 -13.97 -16.89
N ALA A 218 29.60 -13.15 -16.48
CA ALA A 218 29.46 -11.70 -16.50
C ALA A 218 29.18 -11.15 -17.91
N ILE A 219 29.85 -11.69 -18.95
CA ILE A 219 29.57 -11.34 -20.35
C ILE A 219 28.13 -11.70 -20.73
N PHE A 220 27.68 -12.90 -20.37
CA PHE A 220 26.30 -13.31 -20.63
C PHE A 220 25.30 -12.40 -19.90
N ALA A 221 25.51 -12.11 -18.62
CA ALA A 221 24.66 -11.22 -17.83
C ALA A 221 24.59 -9.80 -18.44
N PHE A 222 25.70 -9.28 -18.94
CA PHE A 222 25.73 -8.02 -19.68
C PHE A 222 24.84 -8.08 -20.93
N LEU A 223 24.98 -9.11 -21.77
CA LEU A 223 24.20 -9.27 -23.00
C LEU A 223 22.71 -9.50 -22.72
N MET A 224 22.40 -10.22 -21.63
CA MET A 224 21.05 -10.44 -21.15
C MET A 224 20.39 -9.10 -20.79
N ALA A 225 21.06 -8.29 -19.95
CA ALA A 225 20.56 -6.99 -19.50
C ALA A 225 20.59 -5.90 -20.57
N SER A 226 21.51 -6.02 -21.54
CA SER A 226 21.70 -5.03 -22.61
C SER A 226 20.83 -5.28 -23.83
N PHE A 227 20.40 -6.52 -24.10
CA PHE A 227 19.74 -6.83 -25.37
C PHE A 227 18.62 -7.88 -25.27
N ILE A 228 18.87 -9.07 -24.69
CA ILE A 228 17.87 -10.16 -24.72
C ILE A 228 16.60 -9.78 -23.95
N TYR A 229 16.74 -9.43 -22.68
CA TYR A 229 15.63 -9.04 -21.82
C TYR A 229 14.97 -7.73 -22.28
N PRO A 230 15.71 -6.65 -22.57
CA PRO A 230 15.15 -5.40 -23.09
C PRO A 230 14.23 -5.54 -24.30
N VAL A 231 14.56 -6.42 -25.25
CA VAL A 231 13.72 -6.60 -26.44
C VAL A 231 12.39 -7.29 -26.09
N VAL A 232 12.40 -8.23 -25.14
CA VAL A 232 11.14 -8.79 -24.61
C VAL A 232 10.31 -7.70 -23.95
N VAL A 233 10.94 -6.83 -23.15
CA VAL A 233 10.26 -5.66 -22.55
C VAL A 233 9.70 -4.74 -23.64
N ALA A 234 10.45 -4.46 -24.71
CA ALA A 234 10.01 -3.62 -25.83
C ALA A 234 8.73 -4.14 -26.48
N TRP A 235 8.62 -5.46 -26.71
CA TRP A 235 7.42 -6.07 -27.25
C TRP A 235 6.22 -5.95 -26.32
N THR A 236 6.50 -5.95 -25.01
CA THR A 236 5.53 -6.06 -23.92
C THR A 236 5.32 -4.72 -23.22
N TRP A 237 5.96 -4.47 -22.07
CA TRP A 237 5.76 -3.28 -21.25
C TRP A 237 6.22 -1.97 -21.93
N GLY A 238 7.08 -2.06 -22.95
CA GLY A 238 7.51 -0.94 -23.80
C GLY A 238 6.47 -0.51 -24.84
N GLY A 239 5.29 -1.15 -24.87
CA GLY A 239 4.17 -0.81 -25.76
C GLY A 239 4.31 -1.34 -27.19
N GLY A 240 5.15 -2.35 -27.41
CA GLY A 240 5.42 -2.93 -28.71
C GLY A 240 4.29 -3.82 -29.26
N TRP A 241 4.62 -4.62 -30.27
CA TRP A 241 3.65 -5.35 -31.08
C TRP A 241 2.83 -6.39 -30.30
N LEU A 242 3.35 -6.95 -29.19
CA LEU A 242 2.58 -7.87 -28.35
C LEU A 242 1.51 -7.12 -27.55
N ALA A 243 1.71 -5.85 -27.21
CA ALA A 243 0.75 -5.05 -26.44
C ALA A 243 -0.61 -4.90 -27.14
N THR A 244 -0.68 -5.09 -28.47
CA THR A 244 -1.92 -5.00 -29.26
C THR A 244 -2.20 -6.26 -30.09
N ILE A 245 -1.56 -7.38 -29.78
CA ILE A 245 -1.69 -8.61 -30.58
C ILE A 245 -3.11 -9.18 -30.53
N LEU A 246 -3.60 -9.69 -31.66
CA LEU A 246 -4.97 -10.24 -31.81
C LEU A 246 -6.09 -9.27 -31.38
N ASP A 247 -5.85 -7.94 -31.45
CA ASP A 247 -6.77 -6.88 -31.00
C ASP A 247 -7.15 -6.95 -29.50
N VAL A 248 -6.42 -7.75 -28.72
CA VAL A 248 -6.63 -7.94 -27.27
C VAL A 248 -5.38 -7.62 -26.44
N GLY A 249 -4.18 -7.75 -27.02
CA GLY A 249 -2.91 -7.59 -26.31
C GLY A 249 -2.54 -8.82 -25.46
N TYR A 250 -1.31 -8.86 -24.95
CA TYR A 250 -0.91 -9.81 -23.91
C TYR A 250 -1.23 -9.25 -22.52
N MET A 251 -1.18 -10.11 -21.51
CA MET A 251 -1.16 -9.72 -20.11
C MET A 251 0.01 -10.35 -19.37
N ASP A 252 0.77 -9.51 -18.67
CA ASP A 252 1.78 -9.94 -17.72
C ASP A 252 2.03 -8.81 -16.72
N PHE A 253 1.32 -8.82 -15.58
CA PHE A 253 1.33 -7.73 -14.60
C PHE A 253 2.71 -7.39 -14.08
N ALA A 254 3.43 -8.39 -13.57
CA ALA A 254 4.75 -8.19 -12.99
C ALA A 254 5.86 -9.05 -13.62
N GLY A 255 5.57 -9.97 -14.56
CA GLY A 255 6.61 -10.71 -15.28
C GLY A 255 6.69 -12.23 -15.10
N SER A 256 5.57 -12.98 -15.05
CA SER A 256 5.66 -14.46 -15.22
C SER A 256 6.27 -14.82 -16.57
N GLY A 257 5.98 -14.06 -17.61
CA GLY A 257 6.57 -14.16 -18.94
C GLY A 257 7.84 -13.31 -19.07
N VAL A 258 7.70 -11.99 -18.91
CA VAL A 258 8.75 -11.02 -19.22
C VAL A 258 10.03 -11.25 -18.40
N VAL A 259 9.90 -11.56 -17.11
CA VAL A 259 11.05 -11.82 -16.23
C VAL A 259 11.33 -13.31 -16.09
N HIS A 260 10.35 -14.06 -15.56
CA HIS A 260 10.59 -15.44 -15.13
C HIS A 260 10.73 -16.41 -16.31
N LEU A 261 9.83 -16.36 -17.30
CA LEU A 261 9.97 -17.20 -18.49
C LEU A 261 11.26 -16.86 -19.24
N THR A 262 11.56 -15.57 -19.46
CA THR A 262 12.79 -15.09 -20.10
C THR A 262 14.05 -15.60 -19.41
N GLY A 263 14.19 -15.40 -18.09
CA GLY A 263 15.34 -15.90 -17.32
C GLY A 263 15.38 -17.43 -17.25
N GLY A 264 14.23 -18.08 -17.09
CA GLY A 264 14.11 -19.53 -16.97
C GLY A 264 14.50 -20.28 -18.24
N VAL A 265 14.07 -19.81 -19.42
CA VAL A 265 14.45 -20.44 -20.71
C VAL A 265 15.90 -20.14 -21.09
N ALA A 266 16.40 -18.96 -20.75
CA ALA A 266 17.81 -18.63 -20.90
C ALA A 266 18.69 -19.52 -20.02
N GLY A 267 18.28 -19.76 -18.77
CA GLY A 267 18.89 -20.71 -17.85
C GLY A 267 18.84 -22.15 -18.37
N LEU A 268 17.69 -22.58 -18.89
CA LEU A 268 17.52 -23.90 -19.50
C LEU A 268 18.45 -24.10 -20.69
N ALA A 269 18.54 -23.11 -21.59
CA ALA A 269 19.46 -23.13 -22.72
C ALA A 269 20.92 -23.22 -22.24
N GLY A 270 21.29 -22.42 -21.22
CA GLY A 270 22.60 -22.46 -20.59
C GLY A 270 22.95 -23.84 -20.05
N THR A 271 22.09 -24.42 -19.21
CA THR A 271 22.38 -25.73 -18.61
C THR A 271 22.50 -26.86 -19.65
N ILE A 272 21.67 -26.84 -20.71
CA ILE A 272 21.74 -27.80 -21.82
C ILE A 272 23.08 -27.67 -22.55
N VAL A 273 23.52 -26.46 -22.89
CA VAL A 273 24.78 -26.24 -23.61
C VAL A 273 26.00 -26.55 -22.74
N LEU A 274 25.99 -26.17 -21.45
CA LEU A 274 27.06 -26.48 -20.50
C LEU A 274 27.18 -27.99 -20.25
N GLY A 275 26.07 -28.71 -20.24
CA GLY A 275 25.97 -30.09 -19.80
C GLY A 275 26.05 -30.22 -18.27
N PRO A 276 25.90 -31.44 -17.73
CA PRO A 276 25.76 -31.64 -16.30
C PRO A 276 27.07 -31.51 -15.52
N ARG A 277 26.98 -31.18 -14.23
CA ARG A 277 28.11 -31.27 -13.30
C ARG A 277 28.59 -32.71 -13.22
N LYS A 278 29.90 -32.91 -13.25
CA LYS A 278 30.53 -34.24 -13.21
C LYS A 278 30.13 -34.96 -11.93
N GLY A 279 29.56 -36.15 -12.05
CA GLY A 279 29.10 -36.95 -10.91
C GLY A 279 27.63 -36.76 -10.55
N ARG A 280 26.94 -35.71 -11.02
CA ARG A 280 25.56 -35.37 -10.58
C ARG A 280 24.54 -36.51 -10.68
N PHE A 281 24.64 -37.32 -11.74
CA PHE A 281 23.72 -38.43 -12.01
C PHE A 281 24.30 -39.81 -11.67
N THR A 282 25.56 -39.87 -11.22
CA THR A 282 26.20 -41.11 -10.78
C THR A 282 26.31 -41.18 -9.26
N ASN A 283 26.61 -40.04 -8.62
CA ASN A 283 26.77 -39.84 -7.17
C ASN A 283 25.89 -38.67 -6.72
N PRO A 284 24.55 -38.77 -6.81
CA PRO A 284 23.64 -37.64 -6.53
C PRO A 284 23.78 -37.07 -5.10
N GLU A 285 24.19 -37.88 -4.14
CA GLU A 285 24.42 -37.51 -2.74
C GLU A 285 25.52 -36.43 -2.56
N GLU A 286 26.49 -36.32 -3.47
CA GLU A 286 27.52 -35.27 -3.41
C GLU A 286 26.97 -33.88 -3.78
N PHE A 287 25.75 -33.81 -4.32
CA PHE A 287 25.10 -32.61 -4.84
C PHE A 287 23.91 -32.18 -3.98
N GLU A 288 23.75 -32.77 -2.80
CA GLU A 288 22.79 -32.32 -1.82
C GLU A 288 23.08 -30.88 -1.35
N THR A 289 22.02 -30.16 -0.99
CA THR A 289 22.08 -28.81 -0.42
C THR A 289 23.07 -28.74 0.74
N HIS A 290 24.06 -27.86 0.66
CA HIS A 290 25.11 -27.84 1.69
C HIS A 290 24.72 -27.05 2.94
N ASN A 291 23.82 -26.07 2.82
CA ASN A 291 23.35 -25.25 3.94
C ASN A 291 21.89 -24.84 3.74
N LEU A 292 20.99 -25.71 4.21
CA LEU A 292 19.55 -25.51 4.09
C LEU A 292 19.03 -24.24 4.81
N PRO A 293 19.56 -23.82 5.98
CA PRO A 293 19.21 -22.52 6.55
C PRO A 293 19.39 -21.33 5.58
N LEU A 294 20.45 -21.32 4.75
CA LEU A 294 20.63 -20.26 3.75
C LEU A 294 19.60 -20.35 2.62
N VAL A 295 19.18 -21.55 2.23
CA VAL A 295 18.09 -21.73 1.26
C VAL A 295 16.79 -21.14 1.79
N VAL A 296 16.41 -21.48 3.02
CA VAL A 296 15.18 -20.97 3.65
C VAL A 296 15.25 -19.46 3.87
N LEU A 297 16.37 -18.93 4.34
CA LEU A 297 16.58 -17.49 4.50
C LEU A 297 16.51 -16.76 3.15
N GLY A 298 17.08 -17.37 2.10
CA GLY A 298 16.96 -16.90 0.72
C GLY A 298 15.52 -16.86 0.24
N THR A 299 14.75 -17.93 0.46
CA THR A 299 13.32 -17.99 0.10
C THR A 299 12.50 -16.91 0.81
N PHE A 300 12.68 -16.69 2.11
CA PHE A 300 11.97 -15.63 2.82
C PHE A 300 12.39 -14.22 2.36
N ALA A 301 13.68 -13.99 2.08
CA ALA A 301 14.14 -12.73 1.52
C ALA A 301 13.58 -12.46 0.11
N LEU A 302 13.45 -13.50 -0.72
CA LEU A 302 12.80 -13.42 -2.03
C LEU A 302 11.31 -13.14 -1.89
N TRP A 303 10.60 -13.81 -0.98
CA TRP A 303 9.18 -13.55 -0.73
C TRP A 303 8.96 -12.11 -0.22
N PHE A 304 9.79 -11.64 0.71
CA PHE A 304 9.76 -10.25 1.18
C PHE A 304 9.99 -9.25 0.04
N GLY A 305 11.02 -9.44 -0.77
CA GLY A 305 11.27 -8.60 -1.95
C GLY A 305 10.15 -8.68 -3.00
N TRP A 306 9.40 -9.79 -3.04
CA TRP A 306 8.25 -9.96 -3.93
C TRP A 306 7.10 -8.99 -3.63
N TYR A 307 7.01 -8.44 -2.42
CA TYR A 307 6.07 -7.37 -2.09
C TYR A 307 6.48 -6.01 -2.68
N GLY A 308 7.76 -5.82 -3.02
CA GLY A 308 8.20 -4.73 -3.90
C GLY A 308 8.00 -5.06 -5.38
N PHE A 309 8.09 -6.35 -5.73
CA PHE A 309 7.98 -6.82 -7.11
C PHE A 309 6.54 -6.76 -7.64
N ASN A 310 5.63 -7.52 -7.02
CA ASN A 310 4.25 -7.61 -7.48
C ASN A 310 3.45 -6.33 -7.11
N PRO A 311 3.25 -5.96 -5.83
CA PRO A 311 2.55 -4.71 -5.49
C PRO A 311 3.19 -3.45 -6.09
N GLY A 312 4.51 -3.40 -6.24
CA GLY A 312 5.16 -2.26 -6.90
C GLY A 312 4.81 -2.10 -8.38
N SER A 313 4.41 -3.19 -9.05
CA SER A 313 3.94 -3.17 -10.44
C SER A 313 2.53 -2.59 -10.61
N THR A 314 1.88 -2.10 -9.55
CA THR A 314 0.79 -1.11 -9.72
C THR A 314 1.29 0.18 -10.36
N LEU A 315 2.61 0.43 -10.27
CA LEU A 315 3.32 1.60 -10.77
C LEU A 315 2.83 2.92 -10.19
N ALA A 316 1.90 2.93 -9.24
CA ALA A 316 1.31 4.12 -8.65
C ALA A 316 0.72 3.81 -7.26
N MET A 317 0.62 4.87 -6.46
CA MET A 317 0.12 4.94 -5.10
C MET A 317 -0.32 6.38 -4.79
N HIS A 318 -1.10 7.02 -5.66
CA HIS A 318 -1.53 8.43 -5.47
C HIS A 318 -2.99 8.57 -5.04
N ASP A 319 -3.76 7.48 -5.09
CA ASP A 319 -5.17 7.48 -4.71
C ASP A 319 -5.60 6.15 -4.07
N TYR A 320 -6.85 6.12 -3.63
CA TYR A 320 -7.44 4.94 -3.00
C TYR A 320 -7.47 3.72 -3.94
N ALA A 321 -7.72 3.93 -5.22
CA ALA A 321 -7.87 2.84 -6.19
C ALA A 321 -6.54 2.11 -6.41
N THR A 322 -5.45 2.87 -6.58
CA THR A 322 -4.09 2.33 -6.71
C THR A 322 -3.62 1.64 -5.42
N GLY A 323 -3.96 2.19 -4.25
CA GLY A 323 -3.73 1.56 -2.95
C GLY A 323 -4.48 0.22 -2.77
N ALA A 324 -5.77 0.18 -3.12
CA ALA A 324 -6.57 -1.05 -3.07
C ALA A 324 -6.04 -2.12 -4.04
N MET A 325 -5.57 -1.73 -5.23
CA MET A 325 -4.92 -2.66 -6.16
C MET A 325 -3.65 -3.27 -5.55
N ALA A 326 -2.77 -2.45 -4.96
CA ALA A 326 -1.55 -2.95 -4.34
C ALA A 326 -1.85 -3.96 -3.22
N ALA A 327 -2.91 -3.72 -2.45
CA ALA A 327 -3.39 -4.62 -1.41
C ALA A 327 -3.88 -5.97 -1.94
N GLN A 328 -4.71 -5.96 -2.99
CA GLN A 328 -5.15 -7.19 -3.68
C GLN A 328 -3.94 -7.98 -4.19
N VAL A 329 -3.00 -7.30 -4.82
CA VAL A 329 -1.78 -7.89 -5.36
C VAL A 329 -0.95 -8.54 -4.25
N ALA A 330 -0.80 -7.89 -3.09
CA ALA A 330 -0.09 -8.44 -1.93
C ALA A 330 -0.75 -9.70 -1.37
N MET A 331 -2.09 -9.70 -1.26
CA MET A 331 -2.87 -10.85 -0.82
C MET A 331 -2.74 -12.04 -1.80
N ASN A 332 -2.95 -11.81 -3.09
CA ASN A 332 -2.81 -12.84 -4.14
C ASN A 332 -1.40 -13.44 -4.19
N THR A 333 -0.38 -12.58 -4.09
CA THR A 333 1.03 -13.00 -4.01
C THR A 333 1.24 -13.98 -2.85
N THR A 334 0.69 -13.66 -1.68
CA THR A 334 0.80 -14.48 -0.47
C THR A 334 0.05 -15.80 -0.55
N LEU A 335 -1.18 -15.78 -1.07
CA LEU A 335 -2.02 -16.97 -1.21
C LEU A 335 -1.43 -17.99 -2.20
N SER A 336 -0.95 -17.52 -3.34
CA SER A 336 -0.34 -18.39 -4.35
C SER A 336 0.96 -19.03 -3.83
N ALA A 337 1.81 -18.23 -3.17
CA ALA A 337 3.05 -18.71 -2.54
C ALA A 337 2.78 -19.82 -1.51
N ALA A 338 1.83 -19.59 -0.59
CA ALA A 338 1.44 -20.56 0.41
C ALA A 338 0.90 -21.86 -0.20
N THR A 339 0.06 -21.75 -1.23
CA THR A 339 -0.56 -22.92 -1.87
C THR A 339 0.46 -23.73 -2.67
N GLY A 340 1.36 -23.08 -3.40
CA GLY A 340 2.46 -23.73 -4.11
C GLY A 340 3.38 -24.50 -3.14
N GLY A 341 3.74 -23.88 -2.01
CA GLY A 341 4.53 -24.50 -0.96
C GLY A 341 3.87 -25.77 -0.39
N ILE A 342 2.60 -25.69 0.02
CA ILE A 342 1.86 -26.86 0.55
C ILE A 342 1.72 -27.97 -0.50
N THR A 343 1.51 -27.60 -1.76
CA THR A 343 1.37 -28.57 -2.85
C THR A 343 2.66 -29.39 -3.00
N VAL A 344 3.81 -28.73 -3.05
CA VAL A 344 5.10 -29.44 -3.18
C VAL A 344 5.44 -30.20 -1.91
N PHE A 345 5.17 -29.64 -0.72
CA PHE A 345 5.35 -30.36 0.54
C PHE A 345 4.62 -31.71 0.57
N ILE A 346 3.35 -31.72 0.14
CA ILE A 346 2.55 -32.96 0.07
C ILE A 346 3.09 -33.87 -1.03
N LEU A 347 3.32 -33.36 -2.24
CA LEU A 347 3.77 -34.17 -3.37
C LEU A 347 5.13 -34.81 -3.15
N ALA A 348 6.12 -34.04 -2.69
CA ALA A 348 7.47 -34.53 -2.43
C ALA A 348 7.42 -35.68 -1.42
N TYR A 349 6.61 -35.56 -0.37
CA TYR A 349 6.39 -36.63 0.60
C TYR A 349 5.66 -37.84 0.00
N VAL A 350 4.62 -37.64 -0.80
CA VAL A 350 3.88 -38.73 -1.44
C VAL A 350 4.78 -39.54 -2.37
N ILE A 351 5.66 -38.87 -3.12
CA ILE A 351 6.58 -39.45 -4.11
C ILE A 351 7.77 -40.14 -3.43
N THR A 352 8.46 -39.45 -2.51
CA THR A 352 9.75 -39.91 -1.97
C THR A 352 9.63 -40.60 -0.61
N LYS A 353 8.48 -40.47 0.08
CA LYS A 353 8.27 -40.84 1.49
C LYS A 353 9.20 -40.12 2.48
N LYS A 354 9.83 -39.03 2.02
CA LYS A 354 10.65 -38.12 2.80
C LYS A 354 10.18 -36.68 2.58
N TYR A 355 10.43 -35.81 3.53
CA TYR A 355 10.20 -34.39 3.37
C TYR A 355 11.40 -33.75 2.69
N ASP A 356 11.11 -32.84 1.76
CA ASP A 356 12.10 -32.08 1.02
C ASP A 356 11.88 -30.60 1.28
N VAL A 357 12.76 -30.00 2.09
CA VAL A 357 12.68 -28.59 2.48
C VAL A 357 13.08 -27.69 1.31
N GLY A 358 14.04 -28.10 0.49
CA GLY A 358 14.42 -27.37 -0.72
C GLY A 358 13.27 -27.39 -1.74
N GLY A 359 12.62 -28.54 -1.90
CA GLY A 359 11.39 -28.68 -2.69
C GLY A 359 10.27 -27.77 -2.17
N LEU A 360 10.02 -27.72 -0.86
CA LEU A 360 9.04 -26.79 -0.27
C LEU A 360 9.40 -25.32 -0.57
N CYS A 361 10.66 -24.92 -0.41
CA CYS A 361 11.15 -23.59 -0.80
C CYS A 361 10.86 -23.29 -2.27
N ASN A 362 11.18 -24.21 -3.17
CA ASN A 362 10.91 -24.05 -4.60
C ASN A 362 9.41 -24.07 -4.92
N GLY A 363 8.57 -24.77 -4.16
CA GLY A 363 7.12 -24.74 -4.27
C GLY A 363 6.54 -23.37 -3.91
N ILE A 364 7.08 -22.71 -2.87
CA ILE A 364 6.73 -21.32 -2.53
C ILE A 364 7.10 -20.38 -3.67
N LEU A 365 8.33 -20.48 -4.18
CA LEU A 365 8.80 -19.67 -5.31
C LEU A 365 7.99 -19.95 -6.59
N ALA A 366 7.63 -21.20 -6.86
CA ALA A 366 6.78 -21.58 -7.98
C ALA A 366 5.39 -20.92 -7.88
N GLY A 367 4.80 -20.88 -6.69
CA GLY A 367 3.56 -20.15 -6.43
C GLY A 367 3.70 -18.65 -6.67
N LEU A 368 4.79 -18.04 -6.17
CA LEU A 368 5.11 -16.62 -6.40
C LEU A 368 5.24 -16.31 -7.90
N VAL A 369 6.03 -17.09 -8.64
CA VAL A 369 6.20 -16.94 -10.10
C VAL A 369 4.88 -17.12 -10.85
N SER A 370 4.05 -18.08 -10.45
CA SER A 370 2.82 -18.42 -11.16
C SER A 370 1.76 -17.31 -11.08
N ILE A 371 1.69 -16.56 -9.97
CA ILE A 371 0.69 -15.49 -9.83
C ILE A 371 1.15 -14.16 -10.39
N THR A 372 2.46 -13.96 -10.62
CA THR A 372 3.06 -12.69 -11.06
C THR A 372 2.35 -12.07 -12.27
N ALA A 373 1.93 -12.83 -13.29
CA ALA A 373 1.23 -12.30 -14.45
C ALA A 373 -0.21 -11.85 -14.17
N GLY A 374 -0.93 -12.48 -13.23
CA GLY A 374 -2.35 -12.23 -12.96
C GLY A 374 -2.65 -11.61 -11.60
N CYS A 375 -1.63 -11.27 -10.81
CA CYS A 375 -1.79 -10.88 -9.41
C CYS A 375 -2.67 -9.63 -9.20
N GLY A 376 -2.75 -8.70 -10.17
CA GLY A 376 -3.61 -7.51 -10.12
C GLY A 376 -5.04 -7.70 -10.65
N ASN A 377 -5.32 -8.84 -11.28
CA ASN A 377 -6.55 -9.04 -12.06
C ASN A 377 -7.30 -10.33 -11.69
N MET A 378 -6.65 -11.27 -11.00
CA MET A 378 -7.31 -12.46 -10.47
C MET A 378 -7.94 -12.21 -9.11
N GLU A 379 -9.06 -12.89 -8.84
CA GLU A 379 -9.61 -13.01 -7.49
C GLU A 379 -8.74 -13.90 -6.59
N CYS A 380 -8.93 -13.77 -5.27
CA CYS A 380 -8.16 -14.51 -4.26
C CYS A 380 -8.25 -16.03 -4.40
N GLY A 381 -9.43 -16.57 -4.73
CA GLY A 381 -9.63 -18.01 -4.96
C GLY A 381 -8.85 -18.53 -6.17
N SER A 382 -8.80 -17.73 -7.24
CA SER A 382 -8.01 -18.03 -8.44
C SER A 382 -6.50 -17.96 -8.18
N ALA A 383 -6.04 -17.10 -7.27
CA ALA A 383 -4.64 -17.09 -6.83
C ALA A 383 -4.24 -18.40 -6.10
N VAL A 384 -5.14 -18.95 -5.25
CA VAL A 384 -4.94 -20.26 -4.61
C VAL A 384 -4.83 -21.37 -5.68
N ALA A 385 -5.77 -21.41 -6.63
CA ALA A 385 -5.74 -22.39 -7.73
C ALA A 385 -4.45 -22.27 -8.58
N THR A 386 -4.03 -21.05 -8.87
CA THR A 386 -2.81 -20.76 -9.64
C THR A 386 -1.57 -21.26 -8.94
N GLY A 387 -1.44 -21.03 -7.62
CA GLY A 387 -0.35 -21.55 -6.80
C GLY A 387 -0.35 -23.07 -6.69
N PHE A 388 -1.53 -23.69 -6.52
CA PHE A 388 -1.68 -25.15 -6.51
C PHE A 388 -1.13 -25.78 -7.79
N VAL A 389 -1.61 -25.33 -8.95
CA VAL A 389 -1.14 -25.86 -10.24
C VAL A 389 0.32 -25.50 -10.49
N GLY A 390 0.78 -24.33 -10.07
CA GLY A 390 2.18 -23.93 -10.11
C GLY A 390 3.10 -24.92 -9.38
N GLY A 391 2.71 -25.39 -8.19
CA GLY A 391 3.42 -26.45 -7.46
C GLY A 391 3.45 -27.78 -8.22
N LEU A 392 2.36 -28.17 -8.89
CA LEU A 392 2.33 -29.37 -9.75
C LEU A 392 3.28 -29.23 -10.95
N VAL A 393 3.26 -28.07 -11.60
CA VAL A 393 4.09 -27.75 -12.77
C VAL A 393 5.58 -27.77 -12.39
N TYR A 394 5.95 -27.15 -11.27
CA TYR A 394 7.30 -27.22 -10.72
C TYR A 394 7.72 -28.67 -10.50
N GLN A 395 6.95 -29.44 -9.72
CA GLN A 395 7.34 -30.79 -9.35
C GLN A 395 7.48 -31.70 -10.57
N GLY A 396 6.53 -31.59 -11.52
CA GLY A 396 6.55 -32.37 -12.76
C GLY A 396 7.72 -32.01 -13.68
N SER A 397 8.01 -30.71 -13.83
CA SER A 397 9.11 -30.24 -14.68
C SER A 397 10.48 -30.53 -14.06
N SER A 398 10.67 -30.41 -12.74
CA SER A 398 11.91 -30.82 -12.05
C SER A 398 12.20 -32.31 -12.28
N LEU A 399 11.20 -33.20 -12.11
CA LEU A 399 11.34 -34.63 -12.39
C LEU A 399 11.64 -34.92 -13.87
N LEU A 400 11.04 -34.15 -14.79
CA LEU A 400 11.31 -34.27 -16.23
C LEU A 400 12.78 -33.94 -16.54
N LEU A 401 13.31 -32.84 -16.01
CA LEU A 401 14.71 -32.44 -16.23
C LEU A 401 15.68 -33.47 -15.66
N GLN A 402 15.40 -33.98 -14.45
CA GLN A 402 16.18 -35.06 -13.85
C GLN A 402 16.17 -36.32 -14.73
N LYS A 403 15.00 -36.71 -15.26
CA LYS A 403 14.86 -37.84 -16.19
C LYS A 403 15.64 -37.63 -17.49
N MET A 404 15.67 -36.40 -17.99
CA MET A 404 16.44 -36.01 -19.19
C MET A 404 17.94 -35.82 -18.92
N LYS A 405 18.39 -36.01 -17.67
CA LYS A 405 19.77 -35.76 -17.23
C LYS A 405 20.24 -34.32 -17.51
N ILE A 406 19.32 -33.36 -17.36
CA ILE A 406 19.61 -31.93 -17.38
C ILE A 406 19.85 -31.49 -15.94
N ASP A 407 21.00 -30.90 -15.67
CA ASP A 407 21.44 -30.55 -14.31
C ASP A 407 21.26 -29.06 -14.04
N ASP A 408 20.12 -28.70 -13.48
CA ASP A 408 19.84 -27.36 -12.96
C ASP A 408 20.11 -27.35 -11.44
N PRO A 409 21.15 -26.67 -10.94
CA PRO A 409 21.55 -26.74 -9.53
C PRO A 409 20.51 -26.26 -8.53
N VAL A 410 19.60 -25.37 -8.93
CA VAL A 410 18.61 -24.75 -8.03
C VAL A 410 17.17 -24.94 -8.51
N ASP A 411 16.97 -25.76 -9.55
CA ASP A 411 15.71 -25.86 -10.30
C ASP A 411 15.21 -24.49 -10.83
N ALA A 412 16.12 -23.63 -11.31
CA ALA A 412 15.76 -22.32 -11.85
C ALA A 412 14.81 -22.42 -13.05
N ALA A 413 15.03 -23.35 -13.98
CA ALA A 413 14.16 -23.55 -15.14
C ALA A 413 12.77 -24.10 -14.75
N PRO A 414 12.62 -25.13 -13.89
CA PRO A 414 11.33 -25.53 -13.33
C PRO A 414 10.57 -24.38 -12.65
N VAL A 415 11.22 -23.65 -11.75
CA VAL A 415 10.57 -22.57 -10.97
C VAL A 415 10.22 -21.38 -11.85
N HIS A 416 11.12 -20.91 -12.71
CA HIS A 416 10.91 -19.67 -13.46
C HIS A 416 10.41 -19.89 -14.89
N GLY A 417 10.97 -20.87 -15.61
CA GLY A 417 10.58 -21.17 -16.98
C GLY A 417 9.21 -21.82 -17.05
N PHE A 418 9.06 -23.01 -16.47
CA PHE A 418 7.81 -23.78 -16.58
C PHE A 418 6.66 -23.13 -15.79
N CYS A 419 6.90 -22.66 -14.57
CA CYS A 419 5.85 -21.95 -13.83
C CYS A 419 5.59 -20.55 -14.40
N GLY A 420 6.56 -19.92 -15.08
CA GLY A 420 6.34 -18.70 -15.84
C GLY A 420 5.37 -18.88 -17.00
N ILE A 421 5.52 -19.98 -17.77
CA ILE A 421 4.54 -20.39 -18.79
C ILE A 421 3.17 -20.58 -18.14
N TRP A 422 3.11 -21.34 -17.04
CA TRP A 422 1.84 -21.55 -16.35
C TRP A 422 1.22 -20.24 -15.88
N GLY A 423 1.98 -19.32 -15.29
CA GLY A 423 1.44 -18.04 -14.81
C GLY A 423 0.86 -17.17 -15.92
N VAL A 424 1.54 -17.09 -17.06
CA VAL A 424 1.03 -16.40 -18.26
C VAL A 424 -0.27 -17.03 -18.77
N LEU A 425 -0.34 -18.36 -18.80
CA LEU A 425 -1.55 -19.08 -19.23
C LEU A 425 -2.69 -18.98 -18.21
N ALA A 426 -2.38 -19.13 -16.92
CA ALA A 426 -3.33 -18.99 -15.82
C ALA A 426 -3.96 -17.60 -15.83
N CYS A 427 -3.15 -16.57 -16.10
CA CYS A 427 -3.64 -15.21 -16.32
C CYS A 427 -4.72 -15.17 -17.41
N GLY A 428 -4.45 -15.72 -18.60
CA GLY A 428 -5.48 -15.80 -19.64
C GLY A 428 -6.71 -16.65 -19.27
N LEU A 429 -6.56 -17.65 -18.38
CA LEU A 429 -7.66 -18.54 -17.97
C LEU A 429 -8.55 -17.98 -16.85
N PHE A 430 -7.96 -17.22 -15.92
CA PHE A 430 -8.62 -16.73 -14.71
C PHE A 430 -8.80 -15.20 -14.69
N ASP A 431 -8.30 -14.47 -15.69
CA ASP A 431 -8.64 -13.06 -15.91
C ASP A 431 -10.01 -12.97 -16.58
N TRP A 432 -11.08 -12.98 -15.79
CA TRP A 432 -12.45 -13.01 -16.30
C TRP A 432 -12.97 -11.67 -16.83
N GLY A 433 -12.12 -10.66 -16.98
CA GLY A 433 -12.50 -9.35 -17.51
C GLY A 433 -13.61 -8.66 -16.74
N LYS A 434 -14.31 -7.69 -17.36
CA LYS A 434 -15.51 -7.10 -16.74
C LYS A 434 -16.70 -8.06 -16.84
N GLY A 435 -16.75 -9.04 -15.95
CA GLY A 435 -17.90 -9.92 -15.75
C GLY A 435 -17.50 -11.28 -15.16
N PHE A 436 -17.96 -11.70 -13.98
CA PHE A 436 -19.00 -11.16 -13.12
C PHE A 436 -18.51 -9.90 -12.41
N ASP A 437 -19.37 -8.89 -12.30
CA ASP A 437 -19.49 -7.89 -11.25
C ASP A 437 -18.21 -7.28 -10.58
N HIS A 438 -17.08 -7.99 -10.35
CA HIS A 438 -15.87 -7.74 -9.56
C HIS A 438 -14.97 -6.54 -9.98
N TYR A 439 -14.50 -5.79 -8.98
CA TYR A 439 -13.44 -4.80 -9.11
C TYR A 439 -12.12 -5.48 -9.53
N HIS A 440 -11.66 -5.19 -10.75
CA HIS A 440 -10.29 -5.44 -11.17
C HIS A 440 -9.52 -4.13 -11.04
N GLY A 441 -8.48 -4.10 -10.19
CA GLY A 441 -7.69 -2.88 -9.99
C GLY A 441 -7.01 -2.42 -11.28
N TRP A 442 -6.56 -3.34 -12.12
CA TRP A 442 -6.00 -3.04 -13.44
C TRP A 442 -6.95 -3.44 -14.56
N SER A 443 -7.06 -2.61 -15.60
CA SER A 443 -7.81 -2.99 -16.80
C SER A 443 -7.19 -4.25 -17.40
N GLY A 444 -8.00 -5.29 -17.61
CA GLY A 444 -7.53 -6.54 -18.21
C GLY A 444 -7.11 -6.38 -19.67
N PHE A 445 -7.17 -7.44 -20.48
CA PHE A 445 -6.84 -7.37 -21.91
C PHE A 445 -7.42 -6.12 -22.59
N GLY A 446 -6.70 -5.47 -23.50
CA GLY A 446 -7.06 -4.15 -24.07
C GLY A 446 -8.46 -4.07 -24.71
N CYS A 447 -8.98 -5.21 -25.15
CA CYS A 447 -10.36 -5.41 -25.62
C CYS A 447 -11.45 -5.22 -24.53
N MET A 448 -11.11 -5.35 -23.25
CA MET A 448 -11.98 -5.17 -22.08
C MET A 448 -12.18 -3.68 -21.71
N MET A 449 -11.41 -2.77 -22.32
CA MET A 449 -11.50 -1.32 -22.07
C MET A 449 -12.54 -0.60 -22.94
N ASN A 450 -13.06 -1.24 -23.99
CA ASN A 450 -13.99 -0.60 -24.92
C ASN A 450 -15.46 -0.80 -24.49
N THR A 451 -16.14 0.29 -24.13
CA THR A 451 -17.61 0.35 -23.94
C THR A 451 -18.41 0.15 -25.24
N ALA A 452 -17.75 0.00 -26.38
CA ALA A 452 -18.37 -0.03 -27.71
C ALA A 452 -18.34 -1.38 -28.45
N GLY A 453 -17.91 -2.50 -27.85
CA GLY A 453 -17.82 -3.76 -28.60
C GLY A 453 -17.80 -5.05 -27.77
N THR A 454 -18.74 -5.94 -28.05
CA THR A 454 -19.07 -7.23 -27.42
C THR A 454 -18.04 -8.37 -27.56
N ALA A 455 -16.77 -8.11 -27.88
CA ALA A 455 -15.87 -9.18 -28.36
C ALA A 455 -15.05 -9.92 -27.29
N CYS A 456 -14.90 -9.38 -26.06
CA CYS A 456 -13.86 -9.83 -25.13
C CYS A 456 -14.24 -9.59 -23.67
N GLN A 457 -15.45 -10.01 -23.27
CA GLN A 457 -15.97 -9.75 -21.93
C GLN A 457 -15.35 -10.64 -20.85
N THR A 458 -14.69 -11.76 -21.21
CA THR A 458 -14.02 -12.68 -20.29
C THR A 458 -12.72 -13.26 -20.89
N GLY A 459 -11.73 -13.62 -20.06
CA GLY A 459 -10.47 -14.26 -20.47
C GLY A 459 -10.61 -15.59 -21.23
N TYR A 460 -11.81 -16.18 -21.24
CA TYR A 460 -12.16 -17.32 -22.10
C TYR A 460 -12.25 -16.98 -23.59
N GLY A 461 -12.09 -15.71 -23.99
CA GLY A 461 -11.93 -15.36 -25.39
C GLY A 461 -10.74 -16.08 -26.01
N GLY A 462 -10.96 -16.84 -27.09
CA GLY A 462 -9.89 -17.57 -27.78
C GLY A 462 -8.73 -16.67 -28.23
N SER A 463 -8.98 -15.37 -28.42
CA SER A 463 -7.97 -14.35 -28.69
C SER A 463 -7.09 -14.02 -27.48
N ALA A 464 -7.65 -13.89 -26.27
CA ALA A 464 -6.90 -13.59 -25.04
C ALA A 464 -5.94 -14.73 -24.69
N ILE A 465 -6.45 -15.96 -24.63
CA ILE A 465 -5.62 -17.16 -24.47
C ILE A 465 -4.60 -17.27 -25.61
N GLY A 466 -5.02 -17.00 -26.85
CA GLY A 466 -4.14 -16.97 -28.02
C GLY A 466 -2.96 -15.98 -27.87
N ALA A 467 -3.22 -14.78 -27.36
CA ALA A 467 -2.19 -13.76 -27.12
C ALA A 467 -1.17 -14.22 -26.06
N GLN A 468 -1.65 -14.85 -24.97
CA GLN A 468 -0.79 -15.43 -23.93
C GLN A 468 0.10 -16.57 -24.46
N PHE A 469 -0.46 -17.43 -25.34
CA PHE A 469 0.32 -18.47 -26.02
C PHE A 469 1.39 -17.87 -26.94
N ILE A 470 1.04 -16.84 -27.72
CA ILE A 470 1.98 -16.16 -28.60
C ILE A 470 3.11 -15.52 -27.77
N LEU A 471 2.79 -14.85 -26.65
CA LEU A 471 3.80 -14.33 -25.72
C LEU A 471 4.77 -15.44 -25.28
N CYS A 472 4.25 -16.56 -24.77
CA CYS A 472 5.08 -17.68 -24.32
C CYS A 472 6.01 -18.18 -25.43
N ILE A 473 5.47 -18.43 -26.62
CA ILE A 473 6.23 -18.95 -27.77
C ILE A 473 7.33 -17.95 -28.16
N MET A 474 7.01 -16.67 -28.27
CA MET A 474 7.96 -15.65 -28.69
C MET A 474 9.09 -15.45 -27.68
N VAL A 475 8.77 -15.45 -26.38
CA VAL A 475 9.78 -15.37 -25.33
C VAL A 475 10.69 -16.62 -25.33
N ILE A 476 10.12 -17.81 -25.47
CA ILE A 476 10.89 -19.06 -25.57
C ILE A 476 11.83 -19.03 -26.79
N LEU A 477 11.32 -18.63 -27.96
CA LEU A 477 12.11 -18.58 -29.19
C LEU A 477 13.21 -17.51 -29.10
N TRP A 478 12.89 -16.30 -28.63
CA TRP A 478 13.85 -15.21 -28.54
C TRP A 478 14.92 -15.47 -27.48
N SER A 479 14.49 -15.56 -26.22
CA SER A 479 15.38 -15.67 -25.08
C SER A 479 16.09 -17.01 -25.06
N GLY A 480 15.41 -18.10 -25.43
CA GLY A 480 16.00 -19.43 -25.51
C GLY A 480 17.02 -19.58 -26.65
N CYS A 481 16.67 -19.17 -27.88
CA CYS A 481 17.58 -19.34 -29.02
C CYS A 481 18.80 -18.41 -28.91
N LEU A 482 18.63 -17.13 -28.56
CA LEU A 482 19.75 -16.21 -28.42
C LEU A 482 20.68 -16.62 -27.29
N SER A 483 20.13 -17.06 -26.14
CA SER A 483 20.96 -17.59 -25.05
C SER A 483 21.71 -18.85 -25.50
N ALA A 484 21.05 -19.78 -26.21
CA ALA A 484 21.71 -20.97 -26.74
C ALA A 484 22.84 -20.61 -27.72
N ILE A 485 22.64 -19.63 -28.61
CA ILE A 485 23.67 -19.14 -29.53
C ILE A 485 24.85 -18.57 -28.76
N ILE A 486 24.62 -17.68 -27.79
CA ILE A 486 25.68 -17.06 -26.98
C ILE A 486 26.46 -18.13 -26.21
N PHE A 487 25.77 -19.02 -25.49
CA PHE A 487 26.42 -20.10 -24.77
C PHE A 487 27.18 -21.04 -25.72
N LEU A 488 26.65 -21.34 -26.90
CA LEU A 488 27.35 -22.17 -27.89
C LEU A 488 28.62 -21.49 -28.40
N LEU A 489 28.59 -20.19 -28.70
CA LEU A 489 29.79 -19.43 -29.09
C LEU A 489 30.84 -19.41 -27.98
N LEU A 490 30.41 -19.20 -26.73
CA LEU A 490 31.30 -19.26 -25.56
C LEU A 490 31.87 -20.68 -25.35
N LYS A 491 31.11 -21.72 -25.69
CA LYS A 491 31.58 -23.11 -25.67
C LYS A 491 32.59 -23.38 -26.77
N LEU A 492 32.33 -22.93 -27.99
CA LEU A 492 33.22 -23.10 -29.15
C LEU A 492 34.57 -22.39 -28.96
N THR A 493 34.59 -21.28 -28.22
CA THR A 493 35.82 -20.55 -27.86
C THR A 493 36.56 -21.16 -26.65
N GLY A 494 36.03 -22.21 -26.01
CA GLY A 494 36.62 -22.83 -24.82
C GLY A 494 36.53 -21.97 -23.55
N THR A 495 35.71 -20.91 -23.56
CA THR A 495 35.61 -19.95 -22.46
C THR A 495 34.43 -20.24 -21.52
N LEU A 496 33.50 -21.11 -21.91
CA LEU A 496 32.26 -21.32 -21.14
C LEU A 496 32.46 -22.05 -19.80
N ARG A 497 33.00 -23.28 -19.86
CA ARG A 497 33.05 -24.21 -18.73
C ARG A 497 34.44 -24.24 -18.10
N ILE A 498 34.50 -24.32 -16.77
CA ILE A 498 35.75 -24.55 -16.03
C ILE A 498 36.37 -25.91 -16.39
N SER A 499 37.66 -26.09 -16.10
CA SER A 499 38.34 -27.38 -16.32
C SER A 499 37.82 -28.43 -15.33
N GLU A 500 38.00 -29.70 -15.68
CA GLU A 500 37.55 -30.83 -14.86
C GLU A 500 38.22 -30.86 -13.47
N GLU A 501 39.49 -30.45 -13.42
CA GLU A 501 40.26 -30.32 -12.19
C GLU A 501 39.67 -29.25 -11.26
N VAL A 502 39.36 -28.06 -11.79
CA VAL A 502 38.76 -26.97 -11.01
C VAL A 502 37.35 -27.33 -10.55
N GLU A 503 36.58 -28.05 -11.37
CA GLU A 503 35.24 -28.53 -10.97
C GLU A 503 35.31 -29.58 -9.84
N ALA A 504 36.35 -30.42 -9.84
CA ALA A 504 36.59 -31.43 -8.81
C ALA A 504 37.02 -30.79 -7.49
N VAL A 505 37.96 -29.85 -7.51
CA VAL A 505 38.46 -29.18 -6.29
C VAL A 505 37.45 -28.14 -5.75
N GLY A 506 36.74 -27.44 -6.64
CA GLY A 506 35.89 -26.30 -6.32
C GLY A 506 36.54 -24.98 -6.74
N MET A 507 35.72 -24.02 -7.19
CA MET A 507 36.22 -22.73 -7.66
C MET A 507 36.79 -21.89 -6.53
N ASP A 508 36.29 -22.03 -5.29
CA ASP A 508 36.73 -21.21 -4.17
C ASP A 508 38.21 -21.44 -3.86
N GLU A 509 38.64 -22.70 -3.78
CA GLU A 509 40.03 -23.07 -3.51
C GLU A 509 40.98 -22.57 -4.62
N HIS A 510 40.56 -22.64 -5.88
CA HIS A 510 41.42 -22.34 -7.01
C HIS A 510 41.48 -20.85 -7.39
N HIS A 511 40.38 -20.11 -7.20
CA HIS A 511 40.23 -18.74 -7.72
C HIS A 511 39.98 -17.66 -6.66
N HIS A 512 39.71 -18.01 -5.40
CA HIS A 512 39.30 -17.03 -4.37
C HIS A 512 40.32 -16.89 -3.24
N SER A 513 40.38 -15.69 -2.65
CA SER A 513 41.15 -15.40 -1.43
C SER A 513 40.25 -14.61 -0.46
N PRO A 514 39.86 -15.18 0.70
CA PRO A 514 40.24 -16.50 1.18
C PRO A 514 39.66 -17.65 0.32
N PRO A 515 40.29 -18.85 0.31
CA PRO A 515 39.90 -20.00 -0.53
C PRO A 515 38.56 -20.67 -0.12
N LYS A 516 37.83 -20.07 0.81
CA LYS A 516 36.52 -20.54 1.31
C LYS A 516 35.73 -19.36 1.87
N ALA A 517 34.41 -19.39 1.72
CA ALA A 517 33.53 -18.32 2.19
C ALA A 517 33.47 -18.23 3.72
N TYR A 518 33.50 -19.36 4.41
CA TYR A 518 33.45 -19.43 5.87
C TYR A 518 34.20 -20.65 6.40
N SER A 519 34.76 -20.49 7.59
CA SER A 519 35.36 -21.58 8.37
C SER A 519 34.29 -22.16 9.29
N LEU A 520 34.06 -23.46 9.18
CA LEU A 520 33.12 -24.18 10.01
C LEU A 520 33.76 -24.52 11.35
N PRO A 521 32.98 -24.72 12.43
CA PRO A 521 33.52 -25.08 13.74
C PRO A 521 34.48 -26.27 13.62
N GLY A 522 35.74 -26.04 13.99
CA GLY A 522 36.86 -26.97 13.78
C GLY A 522 38.08 -26.36 13.08
N VAL A 523 37.99 -25.15 12.51
CA VAL A 523 39.15 -24.47 11.91
C VAL A 523 39.36 -23.10 12.54
N ASN A 524 40.37 -23.00 13.41
CA ASN A 524 40.77 -21.79 14.14
C ASN A 524 40.94 -20.58 13.21
N ALA A 525 40.19 -19.50 13.48
CA ALA A 525 40.39 -18.19 12.86
C ALA A 525 41.11 -17.27 13.86
N ALA A 526 42.34 -16.86 13.51
CA ALA A 526 43.10 -15.84 14.24
C ALA A 526 42.47 -14.44 14.00
N SER A 527 42.35 -13.69 15.09
CA SER A 527 41.74 -12.35 15.16
C SER A 527 42.50 -11.26 14.39
N PRO A 528 41.84 -10.38 13.62
CA PRO A 528 42.45 -9.14 13.11
C PRO A 528 42.42 -8.01 14.15
N GLN A 529 43.51 -7.24 14.20
CA GLN A 529 43.71 -6.10 15.10
C GLN A 529 42.94 -4.82 14.70
N LYS A 530 42.73 -4.00 15.73
CA LYS A 530 42.00 -2.72 15.80
C LYS A 530 42.64 -1.58 15.00
N GLY A 531 41.81 -0.77 14.33
CA GLY A 531 42.14 0.58 13.85
C GLY A 531 41.30 1.63 14.57
N VAL A 532 41.96 2.67 15.10
CA VAL A 532 41.43 3.75 15.96
C VAL A 532 41.07 4.96 15.11
N MET A 533 39.96 5.65 15.38
CA MET A 533 39.60 6.94 14.77
C MET A 533 39.31 7.99 15.86
N GLN A 534 39.93 9.17 15.75
CA GLN A 534 39.87 10.31 16.68
C GLN A 534 38.66 11.24 16.43
N VAL A 535 38.23 11.92 17.51
CA VAL A 535 37.14 12.92 17.58
C VAL A 535 37.72 14.24 18.08
N VAL A 536 37.26 15.40 17.57
CA VAL A 536 37.43 16.75 18.18
C VAL A 536 36.15 17.60 17.96
N PRO A 537 35.74 18.50 18.89
CA PRO A 537 34.34 18.91 19.14
C PRO A 537 34.00 20.40 18.88
N GLY A 538 32.71 20.78 19.01
CA GLY A 538 32.27 22.15 19.43
C GLY A 538 31.03 22.74 18.73
N ALA A 539 30.05 23.26 19.50
CA ALA A 539 28.70 23.76 19.15
C ALA A 539 28.55 25.32 19.40
N PRO A 540 27.36 25.96 19.63
CA PRO A 540 26.05 26.17 18.95
C PRO A 540 25.69 27.72 18.87
N PRO A 541 24.44 28.28 19.01
CA PRO A 541 23.06 28.09 18.45
C PRO A 541 22.39 29.41 17.89
N ALA A 542 21.04 29.38 17.68
CA ALA A 542 20.00 30.46 17.64
C ALA A 542 19.41 30.80 16.24
N ASP A 543 18.14 31.13 15.99
CA ASP A 543 16.84 31.20 16.70
C ASP A 543 15.72 31.30 15.61
N GLY A 544 14.44 31.07 15.97
CA GLY A 544 13.27 30.97 15.07
C GLY A 544 12.76 32.26 14.39
N PRO A 545 11.55 32.26 13.76
CA PRO A 545 10.30 32.28 14.54
C PRO A 545 9.12 31.46 13.96
N LYS A 546 8.09 31.32 14.82
CA LYS A 546 6.74 30.78 14.59
C LYS A 546 5.80 31.89 14.07
N ASP A 547 4.70 31.55 13.38
CA ASP A 547 3.32 31.86 13.82
C ASP A 547 2.22 31.63 12.74
N ALA A 548 1.15 30.98 13.22
CA ALA A 548 -0.28 31.22 13.03
C ALA A 548 -0.92 31.34 11.63
N TRP A 549 -1.71 30.33 11.24
CA TRP A 549 -2.89 30.50 10.37
C TRP A 549 -4.10 29.85 11.03
N ALA A 550 -4.97 30.69 11.62
CA ALA A 550 -6.27 30.32 12.15
C ALA A 550 -7.37 30.99 11.33
N SER A 551 -8.38 30.17 11.00
CA SER A 551 -9.82 30.49 10.83
C SER A 551 -10.26 31.69 9.98
N GLY A 552 -11.13 31.41 9.01
CA GLY A 552 -12.20 32.33 8.62
C GLY A 552 -12.70 32.11 7.20
N GLY A 553 -13.98 31.76 7.03
CA GLY A 553 -14.57 31.77 5.68
C GLY A 553 -15.93 31.14 5.42
N GLN A 554 -16.72 30.70 6.40
CA GLN A 554 -18.15 30.41 6.17
C GLN A 554 -18.97 31.65 6.53
N ASN A 555 -19.49 32.36 5.52
CA ASN A 555 -20.77 33.09 5.51
C ASN A 555 -20.79 34.18 4.43
N GLN A 556 -20.99 33.83 3.17
CA GLN A 556 -21.47 34.79 2.16
C GLN A 556 -22.31 34.09 1.08
N VAL A 557 -23.57 33.76 1.41
CA VAL A 557 -24.58 33.41 0.39
C VAL A 557 -25.90 34.20 0.57
N LEU A 558 -26.06 34.99 1.63
CA LEU A 558 -27.36 35.63 1.94
C LEU A 558 -27.55 37.07 1.45
N ALA A 559 -26.62 37.67 0.68
CA ALA A 559 -26.67 39.10 0.38
C ALA A 559 -27.17 39.50 -1.03
N VAL A 560 -27.37 38.56 -1.97
CA VAL A 560 -27.72 38.93 -3.36
C VAL A 560 -29.22 38.78 -3.68
N ALA A 561 -29.99 38.09 -2.82
CA ALA A 561 -31.43 37.94 -3.00
C ALA A 561 -32.20 39.25 -2.73
N SER A 562 -31.71 40.12 -1.84
CA SER A 562 -32.39 41.37 -1.47
C SER A 562 -32.33 42.44 -2.56
N GLU A 563 -31.34 42.38 -3.46
CA GLU A 563 -31.11 43.41 -4.47
C GLU A 563 -32.05 43.27 -5.67
N VAL A 564 -32.38 42.04 -6.08
CA VAL A 564 -33.39 41.76 -7.12
C VAL A 564 -34.80 42.08 -6.63
N GLU A 565 -35.09 41.81 -5.36
CA GLU A 565 -36.37 42.14 -4.74
C GLU A 565 -36.57 43.68 -4.65
N LEU A 566 -35.49 44.43 -4.33
CA LEU A 566 -35.49 45.89 -4.31
C LEU A 566 -35.67 46.50 -5.71
N LEU A 567 -35.04 45.92 -6.74
CA LEU A 567 -35.20 46.32 -8.13
C LEU A 567 -36.62 46.03 -8.68
N ARG A 568 -37.23 44.92 -8.27
CA ARG A 568 -38.63 44.59 -8.61
C ARG A 568 -39.64 45.53 -7.96
N GLU A 569 -39.39 45.99 -6.72
CA GLU A 569 -40.23 47.00 -6.07
C GLU A 569 -40.12 48.37 -6.77
N LEU A 570 -38.93 48.76 -7.26
CA LEU A 570 -38.73 49.96 -8.09
C LEU A 570 -39.49 49.89 -9.43
N GLN A 571 -39.57 48.71 -10.05
CA GLN A 571 -40.30 48.48 -11.30
C GLN A 571 -41.81 48.71 -11.15
N LYS A 572 -42.37 48.57 -9.94
CA LYS A 572 -43.79 48.89 -9.66
C LYS A 572 -44.08 50.40 -9.73
N PHE A 573 -43.07 51.26 -9.56
CA PHE A 573 -43.20 52.72 -9.66
C PHE A 573 -43.17 53.26 -11.11
N LEU A 574 -42.81 52.43 -12.11
CA LEU A 574 -42.57 52.89 -13.49
C LEU A 574 -43.79 52.87 -14.43
N LYS A 575 -44.99 52.50 -13.96
CA LYS A 575 -46.18 52.46 -14.84
C LYS A 575 -46.86 53.83 -15.03
N VAL A 576 -46.38 54.61 -15.99
CA VAL A 576 -47.12 55.80 -16.50
C VAL A 576 -48.04 55.39 -17.65
N ARG A 577 -49.23 54.86 -17.33
CA ARG A 577 -50.30 54.62 -18.34
C ARG A 577 -51.61 55.37 -18.06
N SER A 578 -51.70 56.10 -16.95
CA SER A 578 -52.92 56.82 -16.56
C SER A 578 -52.99 58.28 -17.07
N LEU A 579 -51.87 58.86 -17.52
CA LEU A 579 -51.82 60.26 -17.97
C LEU A 579 -52.19 60.46 -19.44
N GLU A 580 -51.78 59.55 -20.34
CA GLU A 580 -52.05 59.65 -21.78
C GLU A 580 -53.55 59.66 -22.09
N MET A 581 -54.34 58.89 -21.34
CA MET A 581 -55.80 58.85 -21.46
C MET A 581 -56.47 60.17 -21.06
N ARG A 582 -55.91 60.89 -20.07
CA ARG A 582 -56.44 62.19 -19.61
C ARG A 582 -56.05 63.33 -20.53
N VAL A 583 -54.81 63.37 -21.02
CA VAL A 583 -54.34 64.38 -21.99
C VAL A 583 -55.02 64.20 -23.36
N ALA A 584 -55.27 62.96 -23.79
CA ALA A 584 -56.06 62.68 -24.99
C ALA A 584 -57.53 63.09 -24.81
N ALA A 585 -58.12 62.88 -23.63
CA ALA A 585 -59.48 63.32 -23.32
C ALA A 585 -59.61 64.86 -23.31
N ILE A 586 -58.65 65.59 -22.74
CA ILE A 586 -58.61 67.06 -22.72
C ILE A 586 -58.35 67.63 -24.13
N SER A 587 -57.49 66.98 -24.93
CA SER A 587 -57.27 67.35 -26.34
C SER A 587 -58.51 67.09 -27.21
N LEU A 588 -59.27 66.03 -26.94
CA LEU A 588 -60.57 65.77 -27.57
C LEU A 588 -61.61 66.83 -27.16
N LEU A 589 -61.62 67.24 -25.88
CA LEU A 589 -62.48 68.29 -25.35
C LEU A 589 -62.23 69.64 -26.06
N PHE A 590 -60.96 69.99 -26.30
CA PHE A 590 -60.56 71.18 -27.06
C PHE A 590 -60.92 71.10 -28.56
N LEU A 591 -60.83 69.91 -29.18
CA LEU A 591 -61.28 69.68 -30.56
C LEU A 591 -62.80 69.86 -30.72
N THR A 592 -63.60 69.48 -29.72
CA THR A 592 -65.06 69.74 -29.69
C THR A 592 -65.42 71.21 -29.46
N VAL A 593 -64.56 72.00 -28.80
CA VAL A 593 -64.77 73.45 -28.61
C VAL A 593 -64.33 74.27 -29.84
N ARG A 594 -63.40 73.77 -30.66
CA ARG A 594 -62.85 74.49 -31.83
C ARG A 594 -63.71 74.44 -33.11
N ALA A 595 -64.69 73.55 -33.20
CA ALA A 595 -65.50 73.36 -34.41
C ALA A 595 -66.46 74.52 -34.79
N PRO A 596 -66.93 75.44 -33.91
CA PRO A 596 -67.82 76.52 -34.33
C PRO A 596 -67.17 77.85 -34.77
N MET A 597 -65.84 78.02 -34.70
CA MET A 597 -65.17 79.32 -34.98
C MET A 597 -64.22 79.30 -36.18
N GLY A 598 -64.72 78.80 -37.32
CA GLY A 598 -63.98 78.79 -38.59
C GLY A 598 -64.16 80.04 -39.44
N TRP A 599 -63.88 81.25 -38.95
CA TRP A 599 -63.81 82.47 -39.80
C TRP A 599 -62.73 83.44 -39.27
N LEU A 600 -61.50 83.33 -39.77
CA LEU A 600 -60.70 84.43 -40.37
C LEU A 600 -59.23 83.99 -40.61
N PRO A 601 -58.63 84.30 -41.79
CA PRO A 601 -57.27 83.89 -42.13
C PRO A 601 -56.18 84.70 -41.42
N SER A 602 -55.04 84.05 -41.32
CA SER A 602 -53.75 84.45 -40.76
C SER A 602 -53.19 85.81 -41.20
N GLY A 603 -52.72 86.56 -40.22
CA GLY A 603 -51.53 87.42 -40.34
C GLY A 603 -51.77 88.89 -40.62
N THR A 604 -52.01 89.71 -39.59
CA THR A 604 -51.49 91.10 -39.49
C THR A 604 -51.68 91.65 -38.07
N GLU A 605 -50.64 92.26 -37.49
CA GLU A 605 -50.67 92.98 -36.22
C GLU A 605 -51.65 94.16 -36.24
N LEU A 606 -52.44 94.36 -35.18
CA LEU A 606 -53.20 95.60 -34.97
C LEU A 606 -53.00 96.16 -33.56
N LYS A 607 -52.33 97.32 -33.54
CA LYS A 607 -52.12 98.21 -32.40
C LYS A 607 -53.44 98.80 -31.88
N ARG A 608 -53.47 99.13 -30.58
CA ARG A 608 -54.50 99.94 -29.90
C ARG A 608 -54.86 101.19 -30.70
N ALA A 609 -56.16 101.44 -30.87
CA ALA A 609 -56.71 102.75 -31.16
C ALA A 609 -58.01 102.99 -30.39
N ASP A 610 -58.12 104.23 -29.93
CA ASP A 610 -58.97 104.88 -28.95
C ASP A 610 -60.51 104.76 -29.07
N GLU A 611 -61.10 105.11 -27.91
CA GLU A 611 -62.40 105.66 -27.51
C GLU A 611 -63.47 105.99 -28.59
N ASP A 612 -64.73 105.87 -28.12
CA ASP A 612 -66.00 106.33 -28.73
C ASP A 612 -66.65 105.50 -29.84
N THR A 613 -67.40 104.46 -29.44
CA THR A 613 -68.77 104.21 -29.98
C THR A 613 -69.60 103.40 -28.96
N GLY A 614 -70.75 103.95 -28.55
CA GLY A 614 -71.63 103.35 -27.57
C GLY A 614 -72.32 102.06 -28.06
N PHE A 615 -71.91 100.92 -27.50
CA PHE A 615 -72.66 99.66 -27.44
C PHE A 615 -72.29 98.90 -26.15
N PRO A 616 -73.22 98.64 -25.20
CA PRO A 616 -72.89 97.89 -23.99
C PRO A 616 -73.00 96.39 -24.27
N GLY A 617 -71.87 95.70 -24.45
CA GLY A 617 -71.89 94.25 -24.59
C GLY A 617 -70.57 93.50 -24.88
N HIS A 618 -69.39 94.13 -24.79
CA HIS A 618 -68.17 93.54 -25.37
C HIS A 618 -66.84 93.53 -24.57
N PRO A 619 -66.78 93.58 -23.22
CA PRO A 619 -65.55 93.22 -22.48
C PRO A 619 -65.44 91.72 -22.16
N LYS A 620 -66.56 91.05 -21.86
CA LYS A 620 -66.54 89.67 -21.34
C LYS A 620 -66.20 88.62 -22.40
N ILE A 621 -66.59 88.81 -23.66
CA ILE A 621 -66.34 87.83 -24.75
C ILE A 621 -64.87 87.86 -25.20
N TRP A 622 -64.25 89.06 -25.22
CA TRP A 622 -62.84 89.19 -25.60
C TRP A 622 -61.93 88.69 -24.48
N ALA A 623 -62.25 88.97 -23.21
CA ALA A 623 -61.56 88.40 -22.05
C ALA A 623 -61.57 86.86 -22.08
N ILE A 624 -62.72 86.23 -22.33
CA ILE A 624 -62.84 84.76 -22.43
C ILE A 624 -62.04 84.18 -23.62
N GLY A 625 -61.98 84.91 -24.75
CA GLY A 625 -61.20 84.48 -25.92
C GLY A 625 -59.68 84.59 -25.72
N THR A 626 -59.21 85.58 -24.96
CA THR A 626 -57.80 85.71 -24.56
C THR A 626 -57.43 84.67 -23.50
N GLU A 627 -58.28 84.45 -22.48
CA GLU A 627 -58.12 83.39 -21.47
C GLU A 627 -58.03 81.99 -22.10
N LEU A 628 -58.93 81.64 -23.03
CA LEU A 628 -58.86 80.37 -23.74
C LEU A 628 -57.61 80.25 -24.62
N GLY A 629 -57.15 81.34 -25.23
CA GLY A 629 -55.92 81.37 -26.03
C GLY A 629 -54.67 81.12 -25.19
N ASP A 630 -54.59 81.77 -24.03
CA ASP A 630 -53.49 81.64 -23.08
C ASP A 630 -53.48 80.23 -22.44
N LEU A 631 -54.64 79.70 -22.06
CA LEU A 631 -54.79 78.31 -21.59
C LEU A 631 -54.41 77.28 -22.67
N THR A 632 -54.74 77.54 -23.95
CA THR A 632 -54.35 76.66 -25.06
C THR A 632 -52.83 76.66 -25.25
N HIS A 633 -52.19 77.84 -25.20
CA HIS A 633 -50.74 77.96 -25.31
C HIS A 633 -50.05 77.27 -24.13
N GLU A 634 -50.60 77.40 -22.92
CA GLU A 634 -50.07 76.74 -21.73
C GLU A 634 -50.21 75.21 -21.79
N VAL A 635 -51.35 74.69 -22.24
CA VAL A 635 -51.53 73.24 -22.43
C VAL A 635 -50.55 72.69 -23.47
N VAL A 636 -50.26 73.45 -24.54
CA VAL A 636 -49.27 73.06 -25.56
C VAL A 636 -47.85 73.05 -24.99
N GLU A 637 -47.48 74.02 -24.16
CA GLU A 637 -46.17 74.03 -23.49
C GLU A 637 -46.07 72.91 -22.45
N LEU A 638 -47.10 72.68 -21.64
CA LEU A 638 -47.17 71.53 -20.72
C LEU A 638 -47.13 70.19 -21.47
N GLN A 639 -47.69 70.10 -22.68
CA GLN A 639 -47.57 68.92 -23.54
C GLN A 639 -46.14 68.71 -24.06
N LYS A 640 -45.43 69.79 -24.42
CA LYS A 640 -44.01 69.70 -24.82
C LYS A 640 -43.13 69.30 -23.64
N GLU A 641 -43.36 69.86 -22.46
CA GLU A 641 -42.65 69.50 -21.23
C GLU A 641 -42.92 68.03 -20.84
N LEU A 642 -44.18 67.59 -20.90
CA LEU A 642 -44.55 66.20 -20.64
C LEU A 642 -43.95 65.24 -21.68
N ALA A 643 -43.92 65.61 -22.96
CA ALA A 643 -43.29 64.82 -24.00
C ALA A 643 -41.76 64.74 -23.82
N ALA A 644 -41.11 65.82 -23.41
CA ALA A 644 -39.68 65.82 -23.08
C ALA A 644 -39.38 64.93 -21.85
N GLN A 645 -40.25 64.94 -20.84
CA GLN A 645 -40.14 64.05 -19.68
C GLN A 645 -40.38 62.59 -20.02
N LYS A 646 -41.30 62.31 -20.93
CA LYS A 646 -41.54 60.94 -21.41
C LYS A 646 -40.29 60.35 -22.05
N VAL A 647 -39.59 61.11 -22.89
CA VAL A 647 -38.31 60.65 -23.49
C VAL A 647 -37.26 60.37 -22.42
N ILE A 648 -37.20 61.20 -21.37
CA ILE A 648 -36.28 60.98 -20.24
C ILE A 648 -36.65 59.71 -19.47
N LEU A 649 -37.94 59.51 -19.15
CA LEU A 649 -38.44 58.33 -18.46
C LEU A 649 -38.24 57.04 -19.27
N GLU A 650 -38.49 57.08 -20.58
CA GLU A 650 -38.24 55.94 -21.48
C GLU A 650 -36.74 55.60 -21.57
N ASP A 651 -35.84 56.60 -21.59
CA ASP A 651 -34.39 56.37 -21.50
C ASP A 651 -33.99 55.77 -20.14
N GLN A 652 -34.60 56.25 -19.04
CA GLN A 652 -34.34 55.70 -17.70
C GLN A 652 -34.85 54.26 -17.56
N GLU A 653 -36.03 53.95 -18.08
CA GLU A 653 -36.60 52.59 -18.11
C GLU A 653 -35.72 51.66 -18.93
N HIS A 654 -35.25 52.09 -20.11
CA HIS A 654 -34.34 51.29 -20.91
C HIS A 654 -32.99 51.05 -20.23
N ARG A 655 -32.42 52.08 -19.55
CA ARG A 655 -31.20 51.93 -18.75
C ARG A 655 -31.41 51.00 -17.55
N PHE A 656 -32.60 51.02 -16.94
CA PHE A 656 -32.97 50.13 -15.85
C PHE A 656 -33.13 48.68 -16.32
N GLU A 657 -33.81 48.43 -17.45
CA GLU A 657 -33.90 47.11 -18.07
C GLU A 657 -32.52 46.55 -18.44
N GLN A 658 -31.62 47.40 -18.96
CA GLN A 658 -30.23 47.01 -19.22
C GLN A 658 -29.48 46.64 -17.93
N LEU A 659 -29.70 47.39 -16.85
CA LEU A 659 -29.12 47.10 -15.52
C LEU A 659 -29.70 45.81 -14.90
N GLU A 660 -31.01 45.56 -15.02
CA GLU A 660 -31.69 44.35 -14.55
C GLU A 660 -31.23 43.12 -15.34
N ALA A 661 -31.16 43.22 -16.67
CA ALA A 661 -30.69 42.15 -17.54
C ALA A 661 -29.19 41.86 -17.35
N SER A 662 -28.39 42.88 -17.05
CA SER A 662 -26.98 42.74 -16.71
C SER A 662 -26.81 42.10 -15.33
N SER A 663 -27.56 42.53 -14.32
CA SER A 663 -27.51 41.98 -12.95
C SER A 663 -28.06 40.55 -12.88
N SER A 664 -29.11 40.23 -13.63
CA SER A 664 -29.66 38.86 -13.73
C SER A 664 -28.70 37.89 -14.44
N ARG A 665 -28.05 38.31 -15.54
CA ARG A 665 -27.00 37.52 -16.19
C ARG A 665 -25.82 37.28 -15.26
N ARG A 666 -25.45 38.27 -14.45
CA ARG A 666 -24.34 38.17 -13.49
C ARG A 666 -24.68 37.35 -12.25
N LEU A 667 -25.92 37.35 -11.80
CA LEU A 667 -26.44 36.42 -10.78
C LEU A 667 -26.38 34.98 -11.26
N GLN A 668 -26.75 34.72 -12.53
CA GLN A 668 -26.55 33.42 -13.14
C GLN A 668 -25.06 33.07 -13.24
N THR A 669 -24.19 34.01 -13.62
CA THR A 669 -22.73 33.79 -13.63
C THR A 669 -22.19 33.49 -12.23
N ALA A 670 -22.55 34.28 -11.20
CA ALA A 670 -22.12 34.09 -9.82
C ALA A 670 -22.64 32.74 -9.27
N TYR A 671 -23.89 32.39 -9.52
CA TYR A 671 -24.45 31.08 -9.15
C TYR A 671 -23.73 29.93 -9.86
N LEU A 672 -23.44 30.04 -11.16
CA LEU A 672 -22.65 29.06 -11.91
C LEU A 672 -21.20 28.98 -11.41
N THR A 673 -20.59 30.11 -11.03
CA THR A 673 -19.24 30.18 -10.46
C THR A 673 -19.21 29.56 -9.06
N THR A 674 -20.21 29.81 -8.19
CA THR A 674 -20.33 29.18 -6.88
C THR A 674 -20.65 27.69 -6.99
N ALA A 675 -21.49 27.26 -7.93
CA ALA A 675 -21.75 25.85 -8.20
C ALA A 675 -20.48 25.15 -8.71
N THR A 676 -19.77 25.76 -9.66
CA THR A 676 -18.46 25.26 -10.16
C THR A 676 -17.42 25.23 -9.04
N PHE A 677 -17.41 26.23 -8.16
CA PHE A 677 -16.54 26.30 -6.99
C PHE A 677 -16.84 25.17 -5.99
N ASN A 678 -18.10 24.98 -5.62
CA ASN A 678 -18.52 23.90 -4.72
C ASN A 678 -18.17 22.53 -5.32
N THR A 679 -18.37 22.34 -6.63
CA THR A 679 -17.93 21.12 -7.33
C THR A 679 -16.40 20.97 -7.23
N LYS A 680 -15.61 21.99 -7.56
CA LYS A 680 -14.14 21.91 -7.49
C LYS A 680 -13.61 21.68 -6.07
N VAL A 681 -14.18 22.32 -5.06
CA VAL A 681 -13.84 22.09 -3.64
C VAL A 681 -14.18 20.67 -3.24
N SER A 682 -15.36 20.17 -3.63
CA SER A 682 -15.72 18.76 -3.36
C SER A 682 -14.79 17.78 -4.06
N THR A 683 -14.31 18.11 -5.26
CA THR A 683 -13.30 17.33 -5.98
C THR A 683 -11.96 17.34 -5.25
N ILE A 684 -11.45 18.51 -4.83
CA ILE A 684 -10.22 18.62 -4.03
C ILE A 684 -10.35 17.81 -2.73
N GLU A 685 -11.47 17.95 -2.02
CA GLU A 685 -11.72 17.21 -0.78
C GLU A 685 -11.71 15.70 -1.03
N SER A 686 -12.32 15.24 -2.12
CA SER A 686 -12.30 13.82 -2.51
C SER A 686 -10.90 13.33 -2.89
N SER A 687 -10.11 14.15 -3.59
CA SER A 687 -8.75 13.80 -3.98
C SER A 687 -7.82 13.73 -2.77
N LEU A 688 -7.90 14.71 -1.86
CA LEU A 688 -7.14 14.70 -0.60
C LEU A 688 -7.48 13.48 0.26
N LYS A 689 -8.76 13.10 0.34
CA LYS A 689 -9.19 11.85 0.99
C LYS A 689 -8.60 10.62 0.30
N GLY A 690 -8.58 10.60 -1.03
CA GLY A 690 -7.96 9.54 -1.82
C GLY A 690 -6.46 9.41 -1.54
N LEU A 691 -5.77 10.54 -1.43
CA LEU A 691 -4.34 10.62 -1.15
C LEU A 691 -3.99 10.15 0.26
N PHE A 692 -4.80 10.49 1.27
CA PHE A 692 -4.66 9.94 2.61
C PHE A 692 -4.82 8.42 2.62
N GLY A 693 -5.82 7.89 1.93
CA GLY A 693 -5.99 6.45 1.75
C GLY A 693 -4.80 5.78 1.06
N ALA A 694 -4.19 6.44 0.08
CA ALA A 694 -3.00 5.94 -0.61
C ALA A 694 -1.77 5.90 0.32
N LEU A 695 -1.58 6.94 1.14
CA LEU A 695 -0.49 7.04 2.10
C LEU A 695 -0.58 5.93 3.16
N ASP A 696 -1.78 5.69 3.68
CA ASP A 696 -2.07 4.60 4.62
C ASP A 696 -1.87 3.23 3.95
N SER A 697 -2.25 3.11 2.67
CA SER A 697 -2.04 1.89 1.87
C SER A 697 -0.56 1.57 1.68
N ALA A 698 0.25 2.55 1.33
CA ALA A 698 1.70 2.41 1.21
C ALA A 698 2.32 1.96 2.55
N TRP A 699 1.90 2.62 3.64
CA TRP A 699 2.37 2.35 4.99
C TRP A 699 2.06 0.91 5.43
N LEU A 700 0.81 0.47 5.31
CA LEU A 700 0.38 -0.86 5.74
C LEU A 700 0.92 -1.98 4.83
N CYS A 701 1.07 -1.74 3.52
CA CYS A 701 1.74 -2.70 2.63
C CYS A 701 3.19 -2.94 3.08
N LEU A 702 3.95 -1.86 3.35
CA LEU A 702 5.32 -1.98 3.85
C LEU A 702 5.35 -2.69 5.21
N CYS A 703 4.49 -2.27 6.13
CA CYS A 703 4.45 -2.84 7.47
C CYS A 703 4.08 -4.33 7.44
N GLY A 704 3.10 -4.73 6.64
CA GLY A 704 2.73 -6.13 6.44
C GLY A 704 3.89 -6.96 5.87
N ALA A 705 4.63 -6.43 4.90
CA ALA A 705 5.84 -7.07 4.37
C ALA A 705 6.94 -7.24 5.45
N LEU A 706 7.18 -6.21 6.27
CA LEU A 706 8.14 -6.27 7.37
C LEU A 706 7.75 -7.31 8.44
N VAL A 707 6.47 -7.39 8.81
CA VAL A 707 5.97 -8.40 9.74
C VAL A 707 6.09 -9.79 9.13
N MET A 708 5.80 -9.96 7.84
CA MET A 708 6.03 -11.22 7.15
C MET A 708 7.52 -11.64 7.23
N PHE A 709 8.46 -10.71 7.06
CA PHE A 709 9.88 -11.01 7.14
C PHE A 709 10.34 -11.50 8.53
N MET A 710 9.53 -11.30 9.59
CA MET A 710 9.77 -11.92 10.90
C MET A 710 9.84 -13.44 10.83
N HIS A 711 9.20 -14.10 9.85
CA HIS A 711 9.31 -15.55 9.66
C HIS A 711 10.73 -16.01 9.30
N ALA A 712 11.51 -15.17 8.61
CA ALA A 712 12.94 -15.40 8.45
C ALA A 712 13.66 -15.36 9.80
N GLY A 713 13.26 -14.40 10.65
CA GLY A 713 13.76 -14.25 12.01
C GLY A 713 13.48 -15.46 12.90
N PHE A 714 12.23 -15.93 12.91
CA PHE A 714 11.83 -17.15 13.62
C PHE A 714 12.59 -18.38 13.10
N ALA A 715 12.69 -18.55 11.78
CA ALA A 715 13.41 -19.68 11.20
C ALA A 715 14.89 -19.72 11.64
N MET A 716 15.58 -18.58 11.66
CA MET A 716 16.99 -18.51 12.10
C MET A 716 17.12 -18.69 13.62
N LEU A 717 16.26 -18.02 14.40
CA LEU A 717 16.25 -18.11 15.86
C LEU A 717 15.97 -19.55 16.33
N GLU A 718 14.87 -20.14 15.87
CA GLU A 718 14.47 -21.50 16.27
C GLU A 718 15.50 -22.53 15.84
N THR A 719 15.99 -22.44 14.60
CA THR A 719 16.99 -23.37 14.11
C THR A 719 18.25 -23.26 14.95
N GLY A 720 18.77 -22.04 15.17
CA GLY A 720 19.99 -21.78 15.94
C GLY A 720 19.92 -22.22 17.40
N CYS A 721 18.75 -22.16 18.04
CA CYS A 721 18.51 -22.63 19.41
C CYS A 721 18.33 -24.15 19.53
N CYS A 722 18.03 -24.85 18.44
CA CYS A 722 17.84 -26.30 18.44
C CYS A 722 19.16 -27.05 18.19
N ARG A 723 19.15 -28.38 18.32
CA ARG A 723 20.30 -29.21 17.98
C ARG A 723 20.38 -29.37 16.47
N ALA A 724 21.60 -29.38 15.94
CA ALA A 724 21.87 -29.46 14.51
C ALA A 724 21.20 -30.65 13.79
N LYS A 725 20.93 -31.75 14.52
CA LYS A 725 20.27 -32.98 14.01
C LYS A 725 18.77 -32.82 13.71
N ASN A 726 18.19 -31.66 14.04
CA ASN A 726 16.77 -31.34 13.83
C ASN A 726 16.58 -30.04 13.02
N ALA A 727 17.67 -29.48 12.47
CA ALA A 727 17.65 -28.17 11.83
C ALA A 727 16.76 -28.15 10.59
N SER A 728 16.82 -29.19 9.72
CA SER A 728 15.95 -29.26 8.54
C SER A 728 14.48 -29.30 8.95
N ASN A 729 14.16 -30.08 9.98
CA ASN A 729 12.80 -30.19 10.47
C ASN A 729 12.26 -28.88 11.05
N VAL A 730 13.07 -28.15 11.82
CA VAL A 730 12.66 -26.85 12.39
C VAL A 730 12.43 -25.82 11.29
N LEU A 731 13.32 -25.74 10.30
CA LEU A 731 13.16 -24.87 9.14
C LEU A 731 11.88 -25.20 8.35
N MET A 732 11.66 -26.48 8.06
CA MET A 732 10.47 -26.93 7.35
C MET A 732 9.19 -26.56 8.10
N LYS A 733 9.16 -26.76 9.41
CA LYS A 733 8.01 -26.41 10.24
C LYS A 733 7.70 -24.91 10.18
N ASN A 734 8.72 -24.03 10.15
CA ASN A 734 8.52 -22.59 9.98
C ASN A 734 7.88 -22.26 8.61
N LEU A 735 8.37 -22.87 7.53
CA LEU A 735 7.81 -22.69 6.18
C LEU A 735 6.37 -23.23 6.07
N VAL A 736 6.13 -24.44 6.55
CA VAL A 736 4.80 -25.03 6.54
C VAL A 736 3.84 -24.25 7.44
N ASN A 737 4.31 -23.71 8.57
CA ASN A 737 3.51 -22.88 9.46
C ASN A 737 3.00 -21.63 8.76
N VAL A 738 3.87 -20.88 8.07
CA VAL A 738 3.40 -19.69 7.33
C VAL A 738 2.42 -20.09 6.22
N CYS A 739 2.70 -21.15 5.45
CA CYS A 739 1.82 -21.54 4.35
C CYS A 739 0.45 -22.07 4.83
N ALA A 740 0.44 -23.00 5.80
CA ALA A 740 -0.81 -23.52 6.37
C ALA A 740 -1.56 -22.41 7.12
N GLY A 741 -0.82 -21.52 7.78
CA GLY A 741 -1.35 -20.36 8.48
C GLY A 741 -2.08 -19.40 7.54
N THR A 742 -1.50 -19.10 6.37
CA THR A 742 -2.13 -18.31 5.30
C THR A 742 -3.45 -18.91 4.84
N LEU A 743 -3.46 -20.20 4.51
CA LEU A 743 -4.69 -20.88 4.07
C LEU A 743 -5.75 -20.87 5.17
N GLY A 744 -5.34 -21.07 6.42
CA GLY A 744 -6.25 -21.04 7.57
C GLY A 744 -6.86 -19.66 7.82
N TRP A 745 -6.07 -18.60 7.68
CA TRP A 745 -6.53 -17.22 7.82
C TRP A 745 -7.45 -16.78 6.67
N TRP A 746 -7.11 -17.14 5.43
CA TRP A 746 -7.95 -16.83 4.26
C TRP A 746 -9.30 -17.56 4.27
N SER A 747 -9.30 -18.85 4.57
CA SER A 747 -10.52 -19.67 4.51
C SER A 747 -11.48 -19.38 5.64
N PHE A 748 -10.98 -19.24 6.87
CA PHE A 748 -11.81 -19.10 8.08
C PHE A 748 -11.39 -17.97 9.01
N GLY A 749 -10.08 -17.74 9.18
CA GLY A 749 -9.58 -16.87 10.25
C GLY A 749 -10.03 -15.42 10.12
N TRP A 750 -9.97 -14.83 8.92
CA TRP A 750 -10.49 -13.48 8.69
C TRP A 750 -11.97 -13.36 9.06
N ALA A 751 -12.77 -14.35 8.66
CA ALA A 751 -14.21 -14.34 8.89
C ALA A 751 -14.58 -14.38 10.37
N PHE A 752 -13.85 -15.18 11.16
CA PHE A 752 -14.07 -15.22 12.60
C PHE A 752 -13.53 -14.00 13.34
N ALA A 753 -12.42 -13.40 12.85
CA ALA A 753 -11.78 -12.25 13.49
C ALA A 753 -12.48 -10.91 13.20
N TYR A 754 -12.78 -10.65 11.93
CA TYR A 754 -13.25 -9.34 11.44
C TYR A 754 -14.58 -9.42 10.68
N GLY A 755 -15.13 -10.61 10.47
CA GLY A 755 -16.48 -10.76 9.95
C GLY A 755 -17.52 -10.18 10.92
N SER A 756 -18.68 -9.76 10.40
CA SER A 756 -19.73 -9.14 11.21
C SER A 756 -20.06 -9.96 12.46
N ALA A 757 -19.77 -9.39 13.62
CA ALA A 757 -20.07 -9.94 14.95
C ALA A 757 -21.33 -9.32 15.58
N SER A 758 -22.08 -8.49 14.83
CA SER A 758 -23.17 -7.64 15.32
C SER A 758 -24.31 -8.36 16.04
N THR A 759 -24.40 -9.68 15.87
CA THR A 759 -25.42 -10.52 16.51
C THR A 759 -24.98 -11.17 17.83
N ASN A 760 -23.67 -11.27 18.11
CA ASN A 760 -23.18 -12.01 19.28
C ASN A 760 -21.98 -11.39 20.03
N GLY A 761 -21.24 -10.45 19.42
CA GLY A 761 -20.10 -9.76 20.02
C GLY A 761 -18.89 -10.65 20.40
N PHE A 762 -18.92 -11.94 20.10
CA PHE A 762 -17.92 -12.92 20.51
C PHE A 762 -17.07 -13.44 19.34
N ILE A 763 -17.68 -13.64 18.17
CA ILE A 763 -17.03 -14.18 16.98
C ILE A 763 -17.77 -13.71 15.72
N GLY A 764 -17.01 -13.41 14.67
CA GLY A 764 -17.53 -13.05 13.35
C GLY A 764 -18.07 -14.26 12.57
N TRP A 765 -18.93 -14.03 11.58
CA TRP A 765 -19.54 -15.11 10.77
C TRP A 765 -19.66 -14.78 9.26
N HIS A 766 -18.91 -13.80 8.76
CA HIS A 766 -18.97 -13.35 7.36
C HIS A 766 -17.56 -13.20 6.77
N GLY A 767 -17.38 -13.41 5.46
CA GLY A 767 -16.07 -13.30 4.79
C GLY A 767 -15.27 -14.59 4.69
N PHE A 768 -15.92 -15.76 4.78
CA PHE A 768 -15.26 -17.06 4.57
C PHE A 768 -14.73 -17.17 3.14
N PHE A 769 -13.52 -17.72 2.99
CA PHE A 769 -12.81 -17.85 1.70
C PHE A 769 -12.62 -16.53 0.91
N GLY A 770 -12.78 -15.38 1.58
CA GLY A 770 -12.70 -14.07 0.94
C GLY A 770 -13.88 -13.72 0.01
N PHE A 771 -14.99 -14.47 0.02
CA PHE A 771 -16.13 -14.22 -0.88
C PHE A 771 -16.83 -12.86 -0.62
N ASP A 772 -16.90 -12.41 0.64
CA ASP A 772 -17.59 -11.17 1.02
C ASP A 772 -16.65 -9.95 1.14
N MET A 773 -15.41 -10.03 0.62
CA MET A 773 -14.48 -8.88 0.58
C MET A 773 -14.80 -7.88 -0.56
N TYR A 774 -15.90 -8.14 -1.26
CA TYR A 774 -16.38 -7.40 -2.42
C TYR A 774 -17.89 -7.10 -2.28
N THR A 775 -18.33 -5.86 -2.55
CA THR A 775 -19.74 -5.43 -2.55
C THR A 775 -20.20 -5.13 -3.96
N TYR A 776 -21.35 -5.70 -4.36
CA TYR A 776 -21.99 -5.45 -5.64
C TYR A 776 -23.05 -4.34 -5.59
N ASP A 777 -22.86 -3.27 -6.36
CA ASP A 777 -23.88 -2.26 -6.61
C ASP A 777 -24.76 -2.64 -7.82
N SER A 778 -25.92 -3.20 -7.51
CA SER A 778 -26.98 -3.54 -8.48
C SER A 778 -27.48 -2.39 -9.38
N ARG A 779 -27.22 -1.12 -9.05
CA ARG A 779 -27.67 0.04 -9.85
C ARG A 779 -26.65 0.47 -10.90
N THR A 780 -25.37 0.35 -10.58
CA THR A 780 -24.26 0.72 -11.47
C THR A 780 -23.65 -0.50 -12.16
N GLY A 781 -23.95 -1.71 -11.67
CA GLY A 781 -23.31 -2.95 -12.12
C GLY A 781 -21.86 -3.08 -11.67
N ASN A 782 -21.41 -2.23 -10.74
CA ASN A 782 -20.04 -2.22 -10.24
C ASN A 782 -19.95 -3.02 -8.94
N ILE A 783 -19.04 -3.98 -8.85
CA ILE A 783 -18.47 -4.38 -7.56
C ILE A 783 -17.40 -3.39 -7.20
N THR A 784 -17.50 -2.85 -6.01
CA THR A 784 -16.39 -2.24 -5.30
C THR A 784 -15.88 -3.27 -4.30
N PRO A 785 -14.58 -3.30 -3.93
CA PRO A 785 -14.22 -3.94 -2.67
C PRO A 785 -15.14 -3.37 -1.56
N VAL A 786 -15.41 -4.15 -0.51
CA VAL A 786 -16.23 -3.63 0.60
C VAL A 786 -15.41 -2.54 1.29
N ASP A 787 -15.56 -1.31 0.83
CA ASP A 787 -14.64 -0.22 1.15
C ASP A 787 -15.09 0.57 2.37
N CYS A 788 -14.06 0.91 3.16
CA CYS A 788 -14.05 1.82 4.29
C CYS A 788 -14.62 1.25 5.60
N GLN A 789 -13.75 0.60 6.40
CA GLN A 789 -13.73 1.03 7.79
C GLN A 789 -13.14 2.43 7.78
N TYR A 790 -13.99 3.44 7.88
CA TYR A 790 -13.53 4.79 8.18
C TYR A 790 -12.92 4.73 9.58
N ASP A 791 -11.63 5.08 9.70
CA ASP A 791 -11.10 5.41 11.01
C ASP A 791 -11.80 6.68 11.54
N ASN A 792 -11.63 6.97 12.83
CA ASN A 792 -12.22 8.16 13.44
C ASN A 792 -11.69 9.49 12.84
N ALA A 793 -10.68 9.44 11.96
CA ALA A 793 -10.05 10.57 11.28
C ALA A 793 -10.53 10.74 9.81
N GLY A 794 -11.34 9.83 9.29
CA GLY A 794 -11.91 9.90 7.93
C GLY A 794 -11.08 9.23 6.84
N GLY A 795 -10.05 8.46 7.18
CA GLY A 795 -9.29 7.60 6.26
C GLY A 795 -10.07 6.34 5.91
N CYS A 796 -10.20 6.03 4.62
CA CYS A 796 -10.81 4.78 4.15
C CYS A 796 -9.72 3.72 3.93
N GLN A 797 -9.79 2.59 4.64
CA GLN A 797 -8.85 1.47 4.47
C GLN A 797 -9.50 0.28 3.75
N SER A 798 -8.78 -0.30 2.79
CA SER A 798 -9.20 -1.52 2.09
C SER A 798 -9.21 -2.73 3.03
N GLN A 799 -10.26 -3.54 2.99
CA GLN A 799 -10.31 -4.79 3.76
C GLN A 799 -9.21 -5.78 3.37
N MET A 800 -8.76 -5.80 2.11
CA MET A 800 -7.66 -6.67 1.68
C MET A 800 -6.32 -6.24 2.23
N LEU A 801 -6.13 -4.94 2.40
CA LEU A 801 -4.94 -4.38 3.02
C LEU A 801 -4.89 -4.75 4.50
N SER A 802 -6.02 -4.59 5.19
CA SER A 802 -6.19 -5.04 6.57
C SER A 802 -5.99 -6.55 6.69
N TRP A 803 -6.52 -7.33 5.74
CA TRP A 803 -6.30 -8.78 5.67
C TRP A 803 -4.81 -9.12 5.59
N PHE A 804 -4.10 -8.45 4.68
CA PHE A 804 -2.67 -8.69 4.44
C PHE A 804 -1.84 -8.34 5.67
N PHE A 805 -2.11 -7.19 6.29
CA PHE A 805 -1.43 -6.77 7.51
C PHE A 805 -1.71 -7.74 8.67
N GLN A 806 -2.98 -8.03 8.96
CA GLN A 806 -3.39 -8.88 10.09
C GLN A 806 -3.03 -10.36 9.90
N TRP A 807 -2.96 -10.84 8.66
CA TRP A 807 -2.45 -12.17 8.33
C TRP A 807 -1.04 -12.39 8.88
N ALA A 808 -0.18 -11.38 8.79
CA ALA A 808 1.21 -11.49 9.21
C ALA A 808 1.30 -11.69 10.75
N PHE A 809 0.42 -11.04 11.52
CA PHE A 809 0.32 -11.21 12.99
C PHE A 809 -0.21 -12.60 13.35
N CYS A 810 -1.25 -13.05 12.64
CA CYS A 810 -1.86 -14.36 12.83
C CYS A 810 -0.86 -15.51 12.64
N THR A 811 -0.09 -15.45 11.55
CA THR A 811 0.94 -16.47 11.28
C THR A 811 2.08 -16.40 12.27
N ALA A 812 2.49 -15.20 12.71
CA ALA A 812 3.50 -15.03 13.76
C ALA A 812 3.05 -15.66 15.11
N ALA A 813 1.78 -15.49 15.50
CA ALA A 813 1.22 -16.12 16.70
C ALA A 813 1.34 -17.65 16.65
N ALA A 814 1.07 -18.25 15.48
CA ALA A 814 1.26 -19.68 15.27
C ALA A 814 2.76 -20.07 15.25
N THR A 815 3.66 -19.23 14.74
CA THR A 815 5.11 -19.50 14.77
C THR A 815 5.67 -19.50 16.21
N ILE A 816 5.15 -18.68 17.11
CA ILE A 816 5.58 -18.69 18.54
C ILE A 816 5.42 -20.11 19.15
N VAL A 817 4.31 -20.78 18.84
CA VAL A 817 4.05 -22.15 19.32
C VAL A 817 5.05 -23.14 18.71
N SER A 818 5.54 -22.87 17.50
CA SER A 818 6.51 -23.72 16.79
C SER A 818 7.79 -23.80 17.60
N GLY A 819 8.37 -22.66 17.96
CA GLY A 819 9.58 -22.60 18.78
C GLY A 819 9.44 -23.35 20.10
N ALA A 820 8.31 -23.18 20.80
CA ALA A 820 8.05 -23.85 22.08
C ALA A 820 8.07 -25.38 21.99
N VAL A 821 7.60 -25.96 20.88
CA VAL A 821 7.46 -27.41 20.70
C VAL A 821 8.53 -28.02 19.80
N ALA A 822 9.60 -27.29 19.51
CA ALA A 822 10.66 -27.71 18.61
C ALA A 822 11.31 -29.05 19.01
N GLU A 823 11.87 -29.74 18.00
CA GLU A 823 12.58 -31.02 18.07
C GLU A 823 11.78 -32.29 18.41
N ARG A 824 10.52 -32.21 18.83
CA ARG A 824 9.76 -33.39 19.29
C ARG A 824 8.37 -33.56 18.70
N VAL A 825 7.87 -32.58 17.95
CA VAL A 825 6.59 -32.66 17.23
C VAL A 825 6.80 -33.11 15.79
N LYS A 826 5.91 -33.98 15.28
CA LYS A 826 5.85 -34.32 13.86
C LYS A 826 5.40 -33.12 13.03
N SER A 827 6.16 -32.73 12.02
CA SER A 827 5.90 -31.51 11.25
C SER A 827 4.54 -31.45 10.52
N PRO A 828 4.02 -32.52 9.87
CA PRO A 828 2.66 -32.48 9.31
C PRO A 828 1.59 -32.28 10.38
N THR A 829 1.80 -32.85 11.56
CA THR A 829 0.89 -32.67 12.70
C THR A 829 0.92 -31.23 13.19
N TYR A 830 2.09 -30.61 13.18
CA TYR A 830 2.20 -29.18 13.45
C TYR A 830 1.48 -28.33 12.39
N ALA A 831 1.53 -28.71 11.11
CA ALA A 831 0.78 -28.02 10.05
C ALA A 831 -0.74 -28.01 10.32
N VAL A 832 -1.29 -29.13 10.78
CA VAL A 832 -2.70 -29.24 11.17
C VAL A 832 -3.01 -28.34 12.37
N PHE A 833 -2.14 -28.32 13.37
CA PHE A 833 -2.30 -27.42 14.51
C PHE A 833 -2.20 -25.95 14.10
N ALA A 834 -1.23 -25.58 13.25
CA ALA A 834 -1.05 -24.23 12.74
C ALA A 834 -2.29 -23.76 11.98
N PHE A 835 -2.83 -24.60 11.09
CA PHE A 835 -4.10 -24.32 10.41
C PHE A 835 -5.23 -24.09 11.40
N PHE A 836 -5.40 -24.96 12.41
CA PHE A 836 -6.46 -24.79 13.41
C PHE A 836 -6.28 -23.54 14.28
N MET A 837 -5.04 -23.21 14.63
CA MET A 837 -4.67 -22.02 15.38
C MET A 837 -5.06 -20.75 14.61
N THR A 838 -4.65 -20.66 13.34
CA THR A 838 -4.89 -19.48 12.49
C THR A 838 -6.31 -19.41 11.93
N SER A 839 -7.01 -20.54 11.85
CA SER A 839 -8.41 -20.60 11.44
C SER A 839 -9.39 -20.38 12.56
N PHE A 840 -9.05 -20.61 13.83
CA PHE A 840 -10.06 -20.57 14.90
C PHE A 840 -9.56 -20.00 16.23
N ILE A 841 -8.50 -20.55 16.83
CA ILE A 841 -8.08 -20.16 18.19
C ILE A 841 -7.69 -18.67 18.24
N TYR A 842 -6.75 -18.26 17.40
CA TYR A 842 -6.27 -16.88 17.33
C TYR A 842 -7.34 -15.89 16.84
N PRO A 843 -8.05 -16.17 15.72
CA PRO A 843 -9.11 -15.28 15.23
C PRO A 843 -10.18 -14.90 16.25
N VAL A 844 -10.60 -15.82 17.11
CA VAL A 844 -11.61 -15.52 18.12
C VAL A 844 -11.09 -14.54 19.18
N VAL A 845 -9.81 -14.65 19.56
CA VAL A 845 -9.19 -13.68 20.46
C VAL A 845 -9.14 -12.29 19.81
N VAL A 846 -8.82 -12.23 18.51
CA VAL A 846 -8.86 -10.98 17.73
C VAL A 846 -10.28 -10.39 17.71
N ALA A 847 -11.30 -11.22 17.51
CA ALA A 847 -12.69 -10.79 17.44
C ALA A 847 -13.16 -10.07 18.71
N TRP A 848 -12.69 -10.52 19.89
CA TRP A 848 -13.05 -9.91 21.16
C TRP A 848 -12.54 -8.47 21.28
N THR A 849 -11.34 -8.21 20.76
CA THR A 849 -10.59 -6.98 20.92
C THR A 849 -10.61 -6.14 19.65
N TRP A 850 -9.70 -6.39 18.71
CA TRP A 850 -9.53 -5.62 17.47
C TRP A 850 -10.72 -5.77 16.51
N GLY A 851 -11.49 -6.86 16.61
CA GLY A 851 -12.75 -7.03 15.89
C GLY A 851 -13.95 -6.27 16.48
N GLY A 852 -13.75 -5.50 17.56
CA GLY A 852 -14.80 -4.71 18.20
C GLY A 852 -15.79 -5.53 19.05
N GLY A 853 -15.38 -6.72 19.50
CA GLY A 853 -16.21 -7.61 20.29
C GLY A 853 -16.42 -7.19 21.75
N TRP A 854 -16.94 -8.11 22.56
CA TRP A 854 -17.46 -7.87 23.90
C TRP A 854 -16.43 -7.30 24.88
N ILE A 855 -15.13 -7.59 24.72
CA ILE A 855 -14.09 -7.12 25.64
C ILE A 855 -13.57 -5.72 25.26
N SER A 856 -13.75 -5.31 24.01
CA SER A 856 -13.30 -4.00 23.48
C SER A 856 -13.96 -2.81 24.17
N THR A 857 -15.12 -2.99 24.80
CA THR A 857 -15.89 -1.97 25.52
C THR A 857 -16.17 -2.36 26.97
N LEU A 858 -15.48 -3.37 27.49
CA LEU A 858 -15.70 -3.88 28.85
C LEU A 858 -15.48 -2.79 29.90
N PHE A 859 -16.42 -2.70 30.86
CA PHE A 859 -16.46 -1.65 31.89
C PHE A 859 -16.44 -0.21 31.35
N ASP A 860 -16.96 0.00 30.13
CA ASP A 860 -17.00 1.29 29.42
C ASP A 860 -15.61 1.89 29.12
N VAL A 861 -14.55 1.09 29.29
CA VAL A 861 -13.15 1.47 29.03
C VAL A 861 -12.49 0.54 28.00
N GLY A 862 -12.86 -0.74 27.96
CA GLY A 862 -12.24 -1.71 27.06
C GLY A 862 -10.90 -2.21 27.56
N VAL A 863 -10.13 -2.83 26.66
CA VAL A 863 -8.79 -3.38 26.95
C VAL A 863 -7.73 -2.71 26.10
N MET A 864 -6.60 -2.34 26.70
CA MET A 864 -5.47 -1.76 25.98
C MET A 864 -4.52 -2.85 25.50
N ASP A 865 -4.51 -3.09 24.19
CA ASP A 865 -3.57 -4.00 23.52
C ASP A 865 -3.31 -3.52 22.08
N PHE A 866 -2.50 -2.45 21.95
CA PHE A 866 -2.31 -1.72 20.70
C PHE A 866 -1.80 -2.59 19.54
N ALA A 867 -0.70 -3.31 19.74
CA ALA A 867 -0.11 -4.17 18.71
C ALA A 867 -0.12 -5.67 19.08
N GLY A 868 -0.61 -6.08 20.27
CA GLY A 868 -0.84 -7.49 20.59
C GLY A 868 0.13 -8.16 21.58
N SER A 869 0.47 -7.55 22.73
CA SER A 869 1.09 -8.31 23.84
C SER A 869 0.15 -9.40 24.34
N GLY A 870 -1.16 -9.16 24.35
CA GLY A 870 -2.18 -10.14 24.69
C GLY A 870 -2.56 -11.00 23.50
N ILE A 871 -3.02 -10.37 22.44
CA ILE A 871 -3.67 -11.04 21.30
C ILE A 871 -2.69 -11.93 20.53
N VAL A 872 -1.46 -11.48 20.28
CA VAL A 872 -0.43 -12.27 19.58
C VAL A 872 0.42 -13.04 20.56
N HIS A 873 1.13 -12.32 21.43
CA HIS A 873 2.20 -12.92 22.23
C HIS A 873 1.66 -13.81 23.35
N LEU A 874 0.69 -13.34 24.14
CA LEU A 874 0.11 -14.18 25.19
C LEU A 874 -0.65 -15.38 24.59
N THR A 875 -1.45 -15.19 23.53
CA THR A 875 -2.15 -16.29 22.86
C THR A 875 -1.18 -17.37 22.37
N GLY A 876 -0.14 -17.00 21.62
CA GLY A 876 0.88 -17.93 21.13
C GLY A 876 1.72 -18.54 22.25
N GLY A 877 2.09 -17.74 23.26
CA GLY A 877 2.89 -18.18 24.41
C GLY A 877 2.16 -19.18 25.31
N VAL A 878 0.86 -18.98 25.54
CA VAL A 878 0.00 -19.93 26.28
C VAL A 878 -0.20 -21.22 25.50
N ALA A 879 -0.48 -21.12 24.19
CA ALA A 879 -0.59 -22.30 23.33
C ALA A 879 0.74 -23.11 23.30
N GLY A 880 1.88 -22.42 23.23
CA GLY A 880 3.22 -22.99 23.36
C GLY A 880 3.42 -23.71 24.69
N LEU A 881 3.07 -23.05 25.81
CA LEU A 881 3.16 -23.65 27.15
C LEU A 881 2.34 -24.94 27.25
N MET A 882 1.11 -24.95 26.75
CA MET A 882 0.28 -26.15 26.71
C MET A 882 0.91 -27.27 25.87
N GLY A 883 1.46 -26.91 24.70
CA GLY A 883 2.21 -27.84 23.86
C GLY A 883 3.38 -28.47 24.63
N THR A 884 4.20 -27.68 25.32
CA THR A 884 5.36 -28.19 26.08
C THR A 884 4.96 -29.11 27.23
N ILE A 885 3.90 -28.77 27.99
CA ILE A 885 3.37 -29.58 29.08
C ILE A 885 2.87 -30.93 28.57
N ILE A 886 2.08 -30.93 27.49
CA ILE A 886 1.46 -32.15 26.95
C ILE A 886 2.50 -33.06 26.29
N LEU A 887 3.46 -32.47 25.59
CA LEU A 887 4.56 -33.20 24.95
C LEU A 887 5.46 -33.87 25.98
N LYS A 888 5.69 -33.23 27.14
CA LYS A 888 6.76 -33.54 28.10
C LYS A 888 8.16 -33.15 27.57
N PRO A 889 9.19 -33.12 28.43
CA PRO A 889 10.54 -32.72 28.04
C PRO A 889 11.16 -33.53 26.92
N ARG A 890 12.12 -32.93 26.20
CA ARG A 890 13.06 -33.67 25.35
C ARG A 890 13.86 -34.64 26.21
N LYS A 891 14.06 -35.85 25.72
CA LYS A 891 14.81 -36.90 26.42
C LYS A 891 16.24 -36.42 26.70
N GLY A 892 16.69 -36.52 27.94
CA GLY A 892 18.03 -36.09 28.37
C GLY A 892 18.17 -34.60 28.72
N ARG A 893 17.14 -33.76 28.51
CA ARG A 893 17.22 -32.31 28.70
C ARG A 893 17.64 -31.89 30.12
N PHE A 894 17.16 -32.60 31.13
CA PHE A 894 17.40 -32.26 32.54
C PHE A 894 18.49 -33.13 33.17
N GLU A 895 18.91 -34.18 32.47
CA GLU A 895 20.02 -35.05 32.84
C GLU A 895 21.35 -34.52 32.28
N ASN A 896 21.36 -34.08 31.02
CA ASN A 896 22.53 -33.61 30.27
C ASN A 896 22.25 -32.23 29.64
N PRO A 897 22.11 -31.14 30.44
CA PRO A 897 21.69 -29.84 29.93
C PRO A 897 22.65 -29.23 28.90
N GLU A 898 23.93 -29.57 28.96
CA GLU A 898 24.99 -29.08 28.05
C GLU A 898 24.73 -29.50 26.58
N GLU A 899 24.05 -30.64 26.35
CA GLU A 899 23.74 -31.14 24.99
C GLU A 899 22.61 -30.35 24.30
N PHE A 900 21.97 -29.43 25.02
CA PHE A 900 20.83 -28.64 24.55
C PHE A 900 21.15 -27.15 24.42
N GLU A 901 22.43 -26.78 24.48
CA GLU A 901 22.88 -25.44 24.11
C GLU A 901 22.63 -25.16 22.61
N ALA A 902 22.47 -23.89 22.27
CA ALA A 902 22.25 -23.43 20.91
C ALA A 902 23.38 -23.90 19.98
N HIS A 903 23.06 -24.60 18.89
CA HIS A 903 24.09 -25.12 17.99
C HIS A 903 24.70 -24.04 17.08
N ASN A 904 23.99 -22.93 16.86
CA ASN A 904 24.45 -21.84 16.00
C ASN A 904 24.00 -20.46 16.53
N LEU A 905 24.82 -19.87 17.40
CA LEU A 905 24.59 -18.53 17.94
C LEU A 905 24.49 -17.41 16.88
N PRO A 906 25.29 -17.39 15.80
CA PRO A 906 25.08 -16.44 14.71
C PRO A 906 23.66 -16.45 14.15
N PHE A 907 23.01 -17.62 14.03
CA PHE A 907 21.61 -17.71 13.61
C PHE A 907 20.64 -17.22 14.68
N VAL A 908 20.91 -17.46 15.96
CA VAL A 908 20.12 -16.87 17.07
C VAL A 908 20.15 -15.34 17.01
N VAL A 909 21.34 -14.76 16.82
CA VAL A 909 21.55 -13.32 16.71
C VAL A 909 20.92 -12.75 15.44
N LEU A 910 21.14 -13.38 14.29
CA LEU A 910 20.53 -12.98 13.02
C LEU A 910 19.01 -13.04 13.10
N GLY A 911 18.47 -14.10 13.70
CA GLY A 911 17.04 -14.25 13.94
C GLY A 911 16.48 -13.14 14.80
N THR A 912 17.17 -12.80 15.89
CA THR A 912 16.79 -11.69 16.78
C THR A 912 16.78 -10.34 16.06
N PHE A 913 17.80 -10.06 15.24
CA PHE A 913 17.85 -8.82 14.45
C PHE A 913 16.75 -8.76 13.39
N ALA A 914 16.48 -9.86 12.68
CA ALA A 914 15.39 -9.91 11.71
C ALA A 914 14.02 -9.74 12.38
N LEU A 915 13.81 -10.30 13.57
CA LEU A 915 12.61 -10.09 14.38
C LEU A 915 12.48 -8.63 14.81
N TRP A 916 13.55 -8.00 15.30
CA TRP A 916 13.54 -6.57 15.65
C TRP A 916 13.27 -5.69 14.43
N PHE A 917 13.91 -5.98 13.30
CA PHE A 917 13.66 -5.27 12.04
C PHE A 917 12.18 -5.36 11.61
N GLY A 918 11.60 -6.57 11.63
CA GLY A 918 10.19 -6.76 11.34
C GLY A 918 9.25 -6.12 12.37
N TRP A 919 9.72 -5.94 13.61
CA TRP A 919 8.95 -5.26 14.67
C TRP A 919 8.64 -3.79 14.37
N TYR A 920 9.40 -3.15 13.48
CA TYR A 920 9.08 -1.80 12.98
C TYR A 920 7.88 -1.79 12.02
N GLY A 921 7.55 -2.92 11.38
CA GLY A 921 6.25 -3.10 10.73
C GLY A 921 5.15 -3.51 11.73
N PHE A 922 5.52 -4.22 12.80
CA PHE A 922 4.58 -4.75 13.77
C PHE A 922 3.99 -3.65 14.67
N ASN A 923 4.84 -2.96 15.45
CA ASN A 923 4.38 -1.96 16.41
C ASN A 923 3.99 -0.66 15.70
N PRO A 924 4.89 0.05 14.98
CA PRO A 924 4.52 1.27 14.25
C PRO A 924 3.40 1.05 13.23
N GLY A 925 3.39 -0.08 12.49
CA GLY A 925 2.31 -0.37 11.55
C GLY A 925 0.93 -0.49 12.19
N SER A 926 0.86 -0.79 13.50
CA SER A 926 -0.40 -0.83 14.25
C SER A 926 -1.01 0.55 14.49
N THR A 927 -0.37 1.65 14.05
CA THR A 927 -1.08 2.94 13.90
C THR A 927 -2.14 2.90 12.80
N LEU A 928 -2.09 1.87 11.93
CA LEU A 928 -2.97 1.64 10.78
C LEU A 928 -2.90 2.70 9.68
N GLY A 929 -2.33 3.87 9.96
CA GLY A 929 -2.14 4.95 8.99
C GLY A 929 -1.01 5.89 9.38
N MET A 930 -0.68 6.76 8.43
CA MET A 930 0.34 7.82 8.52
C MET A 930 -0.05 9.03 7.65
N HIS A 931 -1.34 9.22 7.38
CA HIS A 931 -1.85 10.26 6.49
C HIS A 931 -1.70 11.69 7.01
N ASP A 932 -1.50 11.89 8.32
CA ASP A 932 -1.34 13.22 8.93
C ASP A 932 -0.16 13.30 9.92
N SER A 933 0.12 14.51 10.40
CA SER A 933 1.20 14.75 11.35
C SER A 933 0.98 14.08 12.71
N ALA A 934 -0.29 13.87 13.09
CA ALA A 934 -0.70 13.25 14.33
C ALA A 934 -0.37 11.74 14.33
N THR A 935 -0.85 11.02 13.31
CA THR A 935 -0.59 9.59 13.06
C THR A 935 0.89 9.32 12.78
N GLY A 936 1.56 10.20 12.03
CA GLY A 936 3.01 10.13 11.81
C GLY A 936 3.84 10.33 13.09
N ALA A 937 3.47 11.30 13.94
CA ALA A 937 4.12 11.47 15.24
C ALA A 937 3.88 10.27 16.17
N LEU A 938 2.69 9.68 16.11
CA LEU A 938 2.36 8.47 16.86
C LEU A 938 3.24 7.29 16.41
N ALA A 939 3.35 7.04 15.10
CA ALA A 939 4.20 5.98 14.55
C ALA A 939 5.67 6.16 14.97
N ALA A 940 6.16 7.41 14.97
CA ALA A 940 7.51 7.74 15.43
C ALA A 940 7.72 7.45 16.93
N GLN A 941 6.76 7.84 17.79
CA GLN A 941 6.80 7.52 19.22
C GLN A 941 6.79 6.00 19.44
N VAL A 942 5.91 5.29 18.74
CA VAL A 942 5.78 3.83 18.83
C VAL A 942 7.11 3.15 18.43
N ALA A 943 7.77 3.61 17.37
CA ALA A 943 9.08 3.11 16.96
C ALA A 943 10.16 3.37 18.02
N MET A 944 10.16 4.57 18.63
CA MET A 944 11.08 4.93 19.71
C MET A 944 10.86 4.05 20.94
N ASN A 945 9.62 3.88 21.38
CA ASN A 945 9.26 3.03 22.53
C ASN A 945 9.63 1.57 22.30
N THR A 946 9.37 1.05 21.10
CA THR A 946 9.77 -0.28 20.66
C THR A 946 11.28 -0.49 20.82
N THR A 947 12.08 0.49 20.37
CA THR A 947 13.54 0.45 20.43
C THR A 947 14.06 0.53 21.88
N ILE A 948 13.53 1.45 22.69
CA ILE A 948 13.96 1.66 24.07
C ILE A 948 13.68 0.42 24.92
N SER A 949 12.47 -0.15 24.81
CA SER A 949 12.10 -1.33 25.60
C SER A 949 12.95 -2.55 25.22
N ALA A 950 13.18 -2.78 23.93
CA ALA A 950 14.04 -3.84 23.42
C ALA A 950 15.48 -3.74 23.96
N ALA A 951 16.10 -2.56 23.83
CA ALA A 951 17.45 -2.30 24.33
C ALA A 951 17.53 -2.49 25.85
N THR A 952 16.53 -1.99 26.59
CA THR A 952 16.48 -2.10 28.05
C THR A 952 16.34 -3.55 28.48
N GLY A 953 15.43 -4.31 27.87
CA GLY A 953 15.24 -5.73 28.16
C GLY A 953 16.51 -6.54 27.91
N GLY A 954 17.15 -6.32 26.74
CA GLY A 954 18.39 -6.99 26.37
C GLY A 954 19.53 -6.73 27.35
N ILE A 955 19.82 -5.44 27.63
CA ILE A 955 20.88 -5.06 28.58
C ILE A 955 20.59 -5.60 29.98
N THR A 956 19.33 -5.55 30.41
CA THR A 956 18.94 -6.05 31.74
C THR A 956 19.21 -7.54 31.86
N VAL A 957 18.76 -8.37 30.91
CA VAL A 957 19.02 -9.82 30.96
C VAL A 957 20.51 -10.10 30.86
N PHE A 958 21.24 -9.40 29.98
CA PHE A 958 22.69 -9.56 29.86
C PHE A 958 23.41 -9.32 31.19
N VAL A 959 23.07 -8.24 31.89
CA VAL A 959 23.63 -7.90 33.21
C VAL A 959 23.20 -8.91 34.28
N LEU A 960 21.91 -9.24 34.36
CA LEU A 960 21.38 -10.21 35.33
C LEU A 960 22.04 -11.59 35.17
N ARG A 961 22.12 -12.09 33.94
CA ARG A 961 22.76 -13.38 33.62
C ARG A 961 24.23 -13.34 33.99
N TYR A 962 24.96 -12.28 33.68
CA TYR A 962 26.35 -12.14 34.11
C TYR A 962 26.49 -12.20 35.63
N PHE A 963 25.61 -11.57 36.39
CA PHE A 963 25.68 -11.63 37.85
C PHE A 963 25.40 -13.03 38.42
N VAL A 964 24.50 -13.80 37.79
CA VAL A 964 24.12 -15.17 38.19
C VAL A 964 25.16 -16.20 37.74
N THR A 965 25.61 -16.18 36.48
CA THR A 965 26.45 -17.22 35.87
C THR A 965 27.93 -16.89 35.85
N LYS A 966 28.30 -15.61 36.05
CA LYS A 966 29.65 -15.06 35.82
C LYS A 966 30.17 -15.24 34.39
N LYS A 967 29.27 -15.50 33.43
CA LYS A 967 29.56 -15.67 32.00
C LYS A 967 28.67 -14.74 31.18
N TYR A 968 29.18 -14.30 30.04
CA TYR A 968 28.38 -13.55 29.07
C TYR A 968 27.50 -14.51 28.29
N ASP A 969 26.18 -14.33 28.37
CA ASP A 969 25.18 -15.19 27.75
C ASP A 969 24.52 -14.44 26.58
N VAL A 970 24.95 -14.75 25.36
CA VAL A 970 24.43 -14.12 24.13
C VAL A 970 22.99 -14.55 23.86
N GLY A 971 22.64 -15.81 24.11
CA GLY A 971 21.27 -16.30 23.95
C GLY A 971 20.31 -15.62 24.93
N GLY A 972 20.74 -15.47 26.19
CA GLY A 972 20.03 -14.69 27.19
C GLY A 972 19.84 -13.22 26.79
N LEU A 973 20.87 -12.57 26.24
CA LEU A 973 20.76 -11.20 25.69
C LEU A 973 19.69 -11.14 24.58
N CYS A 974 19.72 -12.07 23.63
CA CYS A 974 18.72 -12.16 22.56
C CYS A 974 17.29 -12.30 23.12
N ASN A 975 17.07 -13.23 24.05
CA ASN A 975 15.75 -13.39 24.68
C ASN A 975 15.34 -12.19 25.53
N GLY A 976 16.29 -11.47 26.13
CA GLY A 976 16.03 -10.20 26.81
C GLY A 976 15.55 -9.10 25.87
N ILE A 977 16.15 -9.00 24.67
CA ILE A 977 15.70 -8.07 23.62
C ILE A 977 14.26 -8.41 23.22
N LEU A 978 13.98 -9.68 22.94
CA LEU A 978 12.64 -10.16 22.57
C LEU A 978 11.62 -9.94 23.69
N ALA A 979 11.99 -10.21 24.95
CA ALA A 979 11.14 -9.93 26.10
C ALA A 979 10.80 -8.43 26.22
N GLY A 980 11.76 -7.54 25.97
CA GLY A 980 11.54 -6.10 25.92
C GLY A 980 10.60 -5.68 24.80
N LEU A 981 10.79 -6.23 23.60
CA LEU A 981 9.90 -6.01 22.45
C LEU A 981 8.46 -6.44 22.77
N VAL A 982 8.25 -7.66 23.27
CA VAL A 982 6.93 -8.17 23.66
C VAL A 982 6.28 -7.31 24.76
N SER A 983 7.06 -6.85 25.74
CA SER A 983 6.55 -6.13 26.91
C SER A 983 6.01 -4.73 26.58
N ILE A 984 6.45 -4.12 25.47
CA ILE A 984 5.97 -2.79 25.07
C ILE A 984 4.85 -2.85 24.04
N THR A 985 4.66 -3.97 23.35
CA THR A 985 3.71 -4.14 22.24
C THR A 985 2.27 -3.65 22.56
N ALA A 986 1.72 -3.92 23.75
CA ALA A 986 0.37 -3.48 24.11
C ALA A 986 0.25 -1.97 24.38
N GLY A 987 1.30 -1.34 24.91
CA GLY A 987 1.27 0.05 25.39
C GLY A 987 2.13 1.02 24.57
N CYS A 988 2.72 0.58 23.46
CA CYS A 988 3.73 1.33 22.73
C CYS A 988 3.24 2.69 22.18
N ALA A 989 1.94 2.85 21.95
CA ALA A 989 1.30 4.10 21.52
C ALA A 989 0.99 5.07 22.68
N ASN A 990 0.66 4.55 23.86
CA ASN A 990 0.09 5.33 24.97
C ASN A 990 1.13 5.64 26.06
N MET A 991 2.22 4.86 26.15
CA MET A 991 3.27 5.02 27.13
C MET A 991 4.29 6.07 26.70
N GLU A 992 4.75 6.91 27.64
CA GLU A 992 5.92 7.77 27.43
C GLU A 992 7.22 6.94 27.33
N CYS A 993 8.30 7.52 26.79
CA CYS A 993 9.57 6.81 26.61
C CYS A 993 10.20 6.31 27.92
N GLY A 994 10.02 7.03 29.03
CA GLY A 994 10.46 6.57 30.35
C GLY A 994 9.69 5.33 30.83
N SER A 995 8.40 5.25 30.50
CA SER A 995 7.57 4.08 30.77
C SER A 995 7.93 2.89 29.88
N ALA A 996 8.33 3.13 28.62
CA ALA A 996 8.87 2.07 27.75
C ALA A 996 10.16 1.45 28.31
N PHE A 997 11.05 2.26 28.89
CA PHE A 997 12.21 1.76 29.64
C PHE A 997 11.78 0.86 30.81
N ALA A 998 10.81 1.31 31.62
CA ALA A 998 10.32 0.53 32.76
C ALA A 998 9.66 -0.79 32.32
N ALA A 999 8.87 -0.78 31.24
CA ALA A 999 8.25 -1.96 30.66
C ALA A 999 9.29 -3.01 30.25
N GLY A 1000 10.35 -2.60 29.54
CA GLY A 1000 11.45 -3.49 29.15
C GLY A 1000 12.27 -4.01 30.33
N LEU A 1001 12.55 -3.15 31.32
CA LEU A 1001 13.28 -3.52 32.54
C LEU A 1001 12.53 -4.59 33.34
N ILE A 1002 11.25 -4.36 33.64
CA ILE A 1002 10.43 -5.31 34.40
C ILE A 1002 10.17 -6.58 33.55
N GLY A 1003 9.94 -6.41 32.24
CA GLY A 1003 9.80 -7.50 31.29
C GLY A 1003 10.99 -8.46 31.31
N ALA A 1004 12.22 -7.96 31.42
CA ALA A 1004 13.41 -8.78 31.59
C ALA A 1004 13.41 -9.60 32.90
N PHE A 1005 12.92 -9.04 34.01
CA PHE A 1005 12.76 -9.80 35.26
C PHE A 1005 11.65 -10.85 35.16
N VAL A 1006 10.54 -10.53 34.49
CA VAL A 1006 9.44 -11.46 34.22
C VAL A 1006 9.93 -12.64 33.37
N TYR A 1007 10.65 -12.35 32.28
CA TYR A 1007 11.30 -13.37 31.45
C TYR A 1007 12.25 -14.23 32.28
N GLN A 1008 13.17 -13.61 33.03
CA GLN A 1008 14.18 -14.33 33.77
C GLN A 1008 13.56 -15.24 34.85
N GLY A 1009 12.59 -14.71 35.60
CA GLY A 1009 11.87 -15.46 36.63
C GLY A 1009 11.05 -16.62 36.06
N SER A 1010 10.33 -16.38 34.96
CA SER A 1010 9.51 -17.43 34.31
C SER A 1010 10.36 -18.51 33.64
N SER A 1011 11.45 -18.16 32.94
CA SER A 1011 12.40 -19.14 32.39
C SER A 1011 12.98 -20.04 33.49
N MET A 1012 13.41 -19.45 34.61
CA MET A 1012 13.88 -20.22 35.78
C MET A 1012 12.78 -21.10 36.39
N LEU A 1013 11.54 -20.62 36.44
CA LEU A 1013 10.40 -21.39 36.94
C LEU A 1013 10.12 -22.61 36.05
N LEU A 1014 10.11 -22.46 34.73
CA LEU A 1014 9.87 -23.57 33.80
C LEU A 1014 10.94 -24.65 33.95
N VAL A 1015 12.23 -24.25 34.04
CA VAL A 1015 13.33 -25.19 34.31
C VAL A 1015 13.11 -25.92 35.64
N LYS A 1016 12.70 -25.22 36.71
CA LYS A 1016 12.41 -25.81 38.02
C LYS A 1016 11.23 -26.79 37.98
N LEU A 1017 10.22 -26.50 37.17
CA LEU A 1017 9.05 -27.36 36.95
C LEU A 1017 9.33 -28.51 35.96
N LYS A 1018 10.56 -28.62 35.45
CA LYS A 1018 10.94 -29.57 34.40
C LYS A 1018 10.06 -29.45 33.15
N ILE A 1019 9.72 -28.22 32.77
CA ILE A 1019 9.05 -27.89 31.51
C ILE A 1019 10.15 -27.46 30.53
N ASP A 1020 10.18 -28.08 29.37
CA ASP A 1020 11.23 -27.89 28.37
C ASP A 1020 10.73 -27.07 27.18
N ASP A 1021 11.09 -25.79 27.16
CA ASP A 1021 10.83 -24.86 26.07
C ASP A 1021 12.15 -24.55 25.35
N PRO A 1022 12.37 -25.04 24.11
CA PRO A 1022 13.66 -24.93 23.43
C PRO A 1022 14.16 -23.51 23.17
N VAL A 1023 13.25 -22.55 23.03
CA VAL A 1023 13.60 -21.17 22.66
C VAL A 1023 13.18 -20.15 23.73
N ASP A 1024 12.70 -20.62 24.88
CA ASP A 1024 11.97 -19.81 25.87
C ASP A 1024 10.77 -19.05 25.26
N ALA A 1025 10.03 -19.66 24.32
CA ALA A 1025 8.88 -19.02 23.70
C ALA A 1025 7.79 -18.66 24.73
N SER A 1026 7.50 -19.56 25.68
CA SER A 1026 6.48 -19.32 26.70
C SER A 1026 6.90 -18.22 27.70
N PRO A 1027 8.14 -18.20 28.25
CA PRO A 1027 8.67 -17.07 29.01
C PRO A 1027 8.59 -15.73 28.26
N VAL A 1028 9.11 -15.69 27.03
CA VAL A 1028 9.21 -14.45 26.24
C VAL A 1028 7.83 -13.95 25.80
N HIS A 1029 6.94 -14.82 25.33
CA HIS A 1029 5.68 -14.40 24.75
C HIS A 1029 4.49 -14.54 25.70
N GLY A 1030 4.42 -15.63 26.47
CA GLY A 1030 3.34 -15.86 27.43
C GLY A 1030 3.44 -14.94 28.64
N PHE A 1031 4.53 -15.06 29.40
CA PHE A 1031 4.68 -14.29 30.63
C PHE A 1031 4.94 -12.80 30.37
N CYS A 1032 5.85 -12.46 29.45
CA CYS A 1032 6.04 -11.05 29.11
C CYS A 1032 4.87 -10.45 28.31
N GLY A 1033 4.09 -11.27 27.58
CA GLY A 1033 2.85 -10.81 26.95
C GLY A 1033 1.79 -10.41 27.98
N ALA A 1034 1.58 -11.24 29.01
CA ALA A 1034 0.73 -10.89 30.15
C ALA A 1034 1.25 -9.63 30.88
N TRP A 1035 2.57 -9.54 31.09
CA TRP A 1035 3.17 -8.32 31.65
C TRP A 1035 2.95 -7.11 30.75
N GLY A 1036 3.12 -7.22 29.43
CA GLY A 1036 2.94 -6.09 28.52
C GLY A 1036 1.52 -5.54 28.54
N VAL A 1037 0.51 -6.42 28.58
CA VAL A 1037 -0.90 -6.03 28.77
C VAL A 1037 -1.11 -5.30 30.09
N LEU A 1038 -0.49 -5.76 31.19
CA LEU A 1038 -0.57 -5.05 32.48
C LEU A 1038 0.20 -3.72 32.47
N ALA A 1039 1.39 -3.71 31.88
CA ALA A 1039 2.25 -2.55 31.79
C ALA A 1039 1.58 -1.41 31.03
N ALA A 1040 0.87 -1.74 29.95
CA ALA A 1040 0.04 -0.79 29.20
C ALA A 1040 -0.96 -0.08 30.14
N ALA A 1041 -1.73 -0.84 30.93
CA ALA A 1041 -2.69 -0.26 31.88
C ALA A 1041 -2.03 0.46 33.07
N PHE A 1042 -0.86 0.03 33.54
CA PHE A 1042 -0.18 0.64 34.70
C PHE A 1042 0.51 1.97 34.36
N PHE A 1043 1.06 2.08 33.16
CA PHE A 1043 1.90 3.20 32.75
C PHE A 1043 1.23 4.12 31.73
N ASP A 1044 -0.08 3.94 31.52
CA ASP A 1044 -0.91 4.86 30.79
C ASP A 1044 -1.23 6.08 31.66
N TRP A 1045 -0.40 7.12 31.51
CA TRP A 1045 -0.51 8.35 32.28
C TRP A 1045 -1.26 9.47 31.54
N GLY A 1046 -1.96 9.15 30.44
CA GLY A 1046 -2.69 10.15 29.65
C GLY A 1046 -1.81 11.15 28.92
N LYS A 1047 -0.54 10.80 28.67
CA LYS A 1047 0.49 11.69 28.10
C LYS A 1047 1.21 11.17 26.85
N GLY A 1048 0.81 10.01 26.33
CA GLY A 1048 1.25 9.56 25.00
C GLY A 1048 0.68 10.44 23.87
N VAL A 1049 1.34 10.49 22.72
CA VAL A 1049 0.89 11.25 21.53
C VAL A 1049 -0.54 10.89 21.11
N ASP A 1050 -0.95 9.64 21.34
CA ASP A 1050 -2.33 9.19 21.11
C ASP A 1050 -3.38 10.02 21.90
N TYR A 1051 -3.06 10.43 23.13
CA TYR A 1051 -3.91 11.31 23.93
C TYR A 1051 -3.95 12.74 23.42
N PHE A 1052 -2.81 13.24 22.90
CA PHE A 1052 -2.73 14.58 22.31
C PHE A 1052 -3.50 14.69 21.00
N ASN A 1053 -3.72 13.57 20.30
CA ASN A 1053 -4.47 13.50 19.05
C ASN A 1053 -5.98 13.25 19.25
N GLY A 1054 -6.47 13.14 20.48
CA GLY A 1054 -7.89 12.86 20.78
C GLY A 1054 -8.36 11.44 20.45
N SER A 1055 -7.45 10.55 20.03
CA SER A 1055 -7.66 9.14 19.73
C SER A 1055 -7.27 8.19 20.87
N GLY A 1056 -6.58 8.71 21.89
CA GLY A 1056 -6.21 7.95 23.09
C GLY A 1056 -7.43 7.34 23.77
N TRP A 1057 -7.21 6.22 24.46
CA TRP A 1057 -8.22 5.46 25.23
C TRP A 1057 -8.91 6.34 26.28
N SER A 1058 -9.84 7.19 25.86
CA SER A 1058 -10.58 8.09 26.72
C SER A 1058 -11.79 7.35 27.27
N CYS A 1059 -11.82 7.14 28.58
CA CYS A 1059 -13.06 6.77 29.21
C CYS A 1059 -14.04 7.95 29.03
N LYS A 1060 -15.13 7.73 28.30
CA LYS A 1060 -16.20 8.71 28.20
C LYS A 1060 -17.12 8.52 29.40
N THR A 1061 -17.15 9.48 30.32
CA THR A 1061 -18.25 9.54 31.29
C THR A 1061 -19.57 9.86 30.55
N PRO A 1062 -20.74 9.46 31.05
CA PRO A 1062 -22.05 9.79 30.45
C PRO A 1062 -22.30 11.29 30.24
N GLU A 1063 -21.50 12.14 30.90
CA GLU A 1063 -21.59 13.60 30.89
C GLU A 1063 -20.57 14.26 29.93
N GLY A 1064 -19.77 13.48 29.20
CA GLY A 1064 -18.82 13.99 28.22
C GLY A 1064 -17.51 14.56 28.78
N SER A 1065 -17.22 14.35 30.08
CA SER A 1065 -15.95 14.75 30.69
C SER A 1065 -14.91 13.61 30.66
N THR A 1066 -13.66 13.94 30.30
CA THR A 1066 -12.49 13.04 30.28
C THR A 1066 -11.95 12.82 31.70
N ALA A 1067 -12.62 11.96 32.47
CA ALA A 1067 -12.32 11.81 33.91
C ALA A 1067 -11.31 10.71 34.27
N CYS A 1068 -10.75 9.93 33.33
CA CYS A 1068 -9.73 8.90 33.68
C CYS A 1068 -8.28 9.36 33.53
N ILE A 1069 -8.05 10.68 33.40
CA ILE A 1069 -6.69 11.23 33.40
C ILE A 1069 -6.24 11.34 34.87
N GLU A 1070 -5.79 10.23 35.46
CA GLU A 1070 -4.96 10.25 36.68
C GLU A 1070 -4.30 8.87 37.02
N GLY A 1071 -3.81 8.12 36.03
CA GLY A 1071 -3.13 6.82 36.28
C GLY A 1071 -4.03 5.76 36.95
N ILE A 1072 -3.47 4.56 37.20
CA ILE A 1072 -4.07 3.35 37.83
C ILE A 1072 -5.62 3.37 37.88
N GLY A 1073 -6.27 3.49 36.72
CA GLY A 1073 -7.70 3.36 36.62
C GLY A 1073 -8.07 1.91 36.91
N GLY A 1074 -8.68 1.64 38.07
CA GLY A 1074 -9.01 0.27 38.49
C GLY A 1074 -9.84 -0.51 37.46
N THR A 1075 -10.64 0.20 36.65
CA THR A 1075 -11.44 -0.36 35.55
C THR A 1075 -10.59 -0.82 34.37
N MET A 1076 -9.61 -0.03 33.90
CA MET A 1076 -8.70 -0.41 32.81
C MET A 1076 -7.85 -1.63 33.20
N ILE A 1077 -7.28 -1.61 34.42
CA ILE A 1077 -6.52 -2.75 34.94
C ILE A 1077 -7.42 -3.97 35.04
N GLY A 1078 -8.66 -3.80 35.53
CA GLY A 1078 -9.66 -4.87 35.59
C GLY A 1078 -9.96 -5.49 34.23
N SER A 1079 -10.19 -4.67 33.20
CA SER A 1079 -10.43 -5.14 31.82
C SER A 1079 -9.21 -5.88 31.27
N ASN A 1080 -8.01 -5.32 31.41
CA ASN A 1080 -6.77 -5.95 30.94
C ASN A 1080 -6.47 -7.27 31.67
N MET A 1081 -6.78 -7.37 32.96
CA MET A 1081 -6.71 -8.63 33.71
C MET A 1081 -7.72 -9.66 33.18
N ILE A 1082 -8.94 -9.25 32.82
CA ILE A 1082 -9.94 -10.14 32.21
C ILE A 1082 -9.46 -10.61 30.84
N LEU A 1083 -8.84 -9.75 30.02
CA LEU A 1083 -8.22 -10.16 28.77
C LEU A 1083 -7.19 -11.26 28.99
N ILE A 1084 -6.24 -11.05 29.91
CA ILE A 1084 -5.22 -12.05 30.22
C ILE A 1084 -5.85 -13.37 30.64
N LEU A 1085 -6.82 -13.34 31.55
CA LEU A 1085 -7.51 -14.53 32.03
C LEU A 1085 -8.25 -15.27 30.91
N MET A 1086 -8.97 -14.53 30.06
CA MET A 1086 -9.75 -15.12 28.96
C MET A 1086 -8.85 -15.69 27.86
N VAL A 1087 -7.76 -15.01 27.51
CA VAL A 1087 -6.76 -15.54 26.56
C VAL A 1087 -6.10 -16.79 27.13
N CYS A 1088 -5.70 -16.77 28.41
CA CYS A 1088 -5.14 -17.95 29.08
C CYS A 1088 -6.12 -19.13 29.07
N LEU A 1089 -7.40 -18.88 29.35
CA LEU A 1089 -8.43 -19.90 29.36
C LEU A 1089 -8.71 -20.44 27.95
N TRP A 1090 -8.96 -19.57 26.98
CA TRP A 1090 -9.35 -19.94 25.62
C TRP A 1090 -8.21 -20.59 24.85
N SER A 1091 -7.07 -19.91 24.76
CA SER A 1091 -5.89 -20.45 24.09
C SER A 1091 -5.40 -21.70 24.82
N GLY A 1092 -5.34 -21.66 26.15
CA GLY A 1092 -4.89 -22.79 26.96
C GLY A 1092 -5.76 -24.04 26.81
N VAL A 1093 -7.08 -23.90 26.94
CA VAL A 1093 -8.01 -25.03 26.84
C VAL A 1093 -8.08 -25.57 25.41
N LEU A 1094 -8.19 -24.71 24.39
CA LEU A 1094 -8.34 -25.17 23.01
C LEU A 1094 -7.04 -25.73 22.44
N SER A 1095 -5.90 -25.07 22.64
CA SER A 1095 -4.60 -25.61 22.22
C SER A 1095 -4.27 -26.87 23.02
N GLY A 1096 -4.54 -26.88 24.32
CA GLY A 1096 -4.39 -28.08 25.16
C GLY A 1096 -5.24 -29.24 24.66
N SER A 1097 -6.50 -28.99 24.31
CA SER A 1097 -7.40 -30.01 23.74
C SER A 1097 -6.89 -30.51 22.38
N ALA A 1098 -6.47 -29.61 21.49
CA ALA A 1098 -5.92 -29.96 20.19
C ALA A 1098 -4.67 -30.84 20.33
N PHE A 1099 -3.71 -30.46 21.18
CA PHE A 1099 -2.52 -31.27 21.46
C PHE A 1099 -2.88 -32.61 22.12
N CYS A 1100 -3.85 -32.64 23.04
CA CYS A 1100 -4.33 -33.89 23.64
C CYS A 1100 -4.96 -34.83 22.60
N ILE A 1101 -5.79 -34.33 21.69
CA ILE A 1101 -6.38 -35.12 20.60
C ILE A 1101 -5.27 -35.69 19.70
N LEU A 1102 -4.31 -34.85 19.30
CA LEU A 1102 -3.16 -35.27 18.49
C LEU A 1102 -2.29 -36.31 19.22
N LYS A 1103 -2.19 -36.23 20.55
CA LYS A 1103 -1.49 -37.20 21.38
C LYS A 1103 -2.25 -38.52 21.49
N CYS A 1104 -3.55 -38.47 21.76
CA CYS A 1104 -4.42 -39.65 21.86
C CYS A 1104 -4.51 -40.44 20.55
N THR A 1105 -4.33 -39.76 19.41
CA THR A 1105 -4.28 -40.39 18.08
C THR A 1105 -2.87 -40.89 17.69
N GLY A 1106 -1.86 -40.70 18.54
CA GLY A 1106 -0.47 -41.10 18.25
C GLY A 1106 0.23 -40.24 17.19
N LEU A 1107 -0.34 -39.09 16.83
CA LEU A 1107 0.16 -38.21 15.78
C LEU A 1107 1.11 -37.13 16.31
N LEU A 1108 1.02 -36.76 17.59
CA LEU A 1108 1.73 -35.58 18.11
C LEU A 1108 3.27 -35.70 18.15
N ARG A 1109 3.78 -36.64 18.96
CA ARG A 1109 5.22 -36.74 19.29
C ARG A 1109 5.92 -37.78 18.41
N ILE A 1110 7.16 -37.51 18.04
CA ILE A 1110 8.05 -38.48 17.40
C ILE A 1110 8.36 -39.67 18.33
N SER A 1111 8.85 -40.78 17.77
CA SER A 1111 9.30 -41.92 18.57
C SER A 1111 10.60 -41.60 19.30
N GLU A 1112 10.88 -42.34 20.37
CA GLU A 1112 12.09 -42.17 21.18
C GLU A 1112 13.37 -42.38 20.36
N GLU A 1113 13.38 -43.37 19.46
CA GLU A 1113 14.48 -43.62 18.54
C GLU A 1113 14.78 -42.41 17.66
N VAL A 1114 13.75 -41.81 17.03
CA VAL A 1114 13.89 -40.64 16.17
C VAL A 1114 14.37 -39.42 16.97
N GLU A 1115 13.95 -39.29 18.22
CA GLU A 1115 14.41 -38.20 19.09
C GLU A 1115 15.90 -38.33 19.48
N ASP A 1116 16.38 -39.56 19.68
CA ASP A 1116 17.78 -39.86 19.98
C ASP A 1116 18.68 -39.60 18.76
N THR A 1117 18.29 -40.05 17.57
CA THR A 1117 19.08 -39.88 16.34
C THR A 1117 18.93 -38.51 15.67
N GLY A 1118 17.78 -37.84 15.87
CA GLY A 1118 17.37 -36.64 15.14
C GLY A 1118 16.36 -36.91 14.03
N MET A 1119 15.46 -35.96 13.80
CA MET A 1119 14.42 -36.05 12.77
C MET A 1119 14.97 -35.93 11.35
N ASP A 1120 16.06 -35.20 11.17
CA ASP A 1120 16.61 -34.91 9.84
C ASP A 1120 17.02 -36.22 9.14
N SER A 1121 17.68 -37.15 9.86
CA SER A 1121 18.14 -38.41 9.27
C SER A 1121 17.01 -39.38 8.93
N HIS A 1122 15.88 -39.30 9.63
CA HIS A 1122 14.76 -40.23 9.50
C HIS A 1122 13.71 -39.77 8.49
N HIS A 1123 13.44 -38.47 8.45
CA HIS A 1123 12.29 -37.93 7.75
C HIS A 1123 12.65 -37.03 6.58
N HIS A 1124 13.89 -36.56 6.44
CA HIS A 1124 14.26 -35.57 5.44
C HIS A 1124 15.13 -36.13 4.30
N SER A 1125 15.02 -35.47 3.16
CA SER A 1125 15.89 -35.60 1.99
C SER A 1125 16.28 -34.18 1.55
N PRO A 1126 17.55 -33.75 1.69
CA PRO A 1126 18.68 -34.51 2.22
C PRO A 1126 18.54 -34.84 3.73
N PRO A 1127 19.21 -35.90 4.23
CA PRO A 1127 19.07 -36.38 5.62
C PRO A 1127 19.77 -35.50 6.67
N LYS A 1128 20.38 -34.38 6.25
CA LYS A 1128 21.06 -33.40 7.11
C LYS A 1128 20.84 -32.00 6.57
N ALA A 1129 20.71 -31.01 7.44
CA ALA A 1129 20.64 -29.59 7.05
C ALA A 1129 21.98 -29.03 6.52
N TYR A 1130 23.07 -29.73 6.85
CA TYR A 1130 24.44 -29.33 6.56
C TYR A 1130 25.19 -30.47 5.87
N ALA A 1131 25.58 -30.27 4.62
CA ALA A 1131 26.45 -31.20 3.89
C ALA A 1131 27.87 -30.65 3.84
N PHE A 1132 28.61 -30.84 4.94
CA PHE A 1132 30.04 -30.52 5.01
C PHE A 1132 30.87 -31.80 4.85
N PRO A 1133 32.03 -31.74 4.17
CA PRO A 1133 32.94 -32.88 4.09
C PRO A 1133 33.24 -33.40 5.50
N ASN A 1134 33.06 -34.72 5.68
CA ASN A 1134 33.03 -35.42 6.96
C ASN A 1134 33.99 -34.87 8.03
N VAL A 1135 33.41 -34.24 9.06
CA VAL A 1135 33.91 -34.43 10.42
C VAL A 1135 33.55 -35.86 10.78
N VAL A 1136 34.54 -36.75 10.74
CA VAL A 1136 34.46 -37.99 11.52
C VAL A 1136 34.18 -37.52 12.94
N ALA A 1137 33.00 -37.84 13.48
CA ALA A 1137 32.73 -37.64 14.89
C ALA A 1137 33.93 -38.23 15.66
N PRO A 1138 34.50 -37.54 16.67
CA PRO A 1138 35.50 -38.20 17.48
C PRO A 1138 34.82 -39.47 18.00
N GLU A 1139 35.33 -40.63 17.60
CA GLU A 1139 34.98 -41.87 18.26
C GLU A 1139 35.20 -41.59 19.74
N VAL A 1140 34.13 -41.69 20.52
CA VAL A 1140 34.27 -41.83 21.96
C VAL A 1140 35.14 -43.06 22.10
N ASN A 1141 36.41 -42.86 22.46
CA ASN A 1141 37.35 -43.94 22.71
C ASN A 1141 36.69 -44.87 23.70
N ALA A 1142 36.10 -45.96 23.20
CA ALA A 1142 35.81 -47.10 24.03
C ALA A 1142 37.15 -47.50 24.64
N PRO A 1143 37.24 -47.70 25.96
CA PRO A 1143 38.47 -48.18 26.56
C PRO A 1143 38.91 -49.44 25.80
N PRO A 1144 40.21 -49.56 25.47
CA PRO A 1144 40.69 -50.62 24.60
C PRO A 1144 40.25 -51.96 25.17
N LYS A 1145 39.56 -52.76 24.34
CA LYS A 1145 39.25 -54.15 24.70
C LYS A 1145 40.58 -54.84 25.05
N PRO A 1146 40.68 -55.57 26.17
CA PRO A 1146 41.87 -56.34 26.48
C PRO A 1146 42.12 -57.32 25.34
N ALA A 1147 43.38 -57.35 24.87
CA ALA A 1147 43.80 -58.19 23.76
C ALA A 1147 43.49 -59.67 24.06
N PRO A 1148 43.12 -60.48 23.04
CA PRO A 1148 42.96 -61.91 23.22
C PRO A 1148 44.31 -62.52 23.57
N VAL A 1149 44.32 -63.30 24.66
CA VAL A 1149 45.47 -64.11 25.07
C VAL A 1149 45.66 -65.20 24.01
N GLU A 1150 46.72 -65.10 23.20
CA GLU A 1150 47.19 -66.21 22.37
C GLU A 1150 48.00 -67.22 23.20
N PRO A 1151 47.99 -68.51 22.85
CA PRO A 1151 48.64 -69.55 23.63
C PRO A 1151 50.16 -69.55 23.38
N GLU A 1152 50.92 -69.77 24.45
CA GLU A 1152 52.37 -69.93 24.45
C GLU A 1152 52.85 -70.90 23.37
N ARG A 1153 53.85 -70.45 22.61
CA ARG A 1153 54.84 -71.33 21.99
C ARG A 1153 56.23 -70.85 22.36
N ASP A 1154 56.97 -71.76 22.97
CA ASP A 1154 58.41 -71.70 23.14
C ASP A 1154 59.12 -71.36 21.82
N VAL A 1155 60.20 -70.56 21.90
CA VAL A 1155 61.57 -70.98 21.56
C VAL A 1155 62.54 -69.79 21.69
N GLU A 1156 63.68 -70.12 22.27
CA GLU A 1156 64.92 -69.38 22.55
C GLU A 1156 65.44 -68.43 21.46
N GLY A 1157 66.19 -67.38 21.88
CA GLY A 1157 67.21 -66.79 20.99
C GLY A 1157 67.54 -65.30 21.14
N TYR A 1158 68.34 -64.96 22.17
CA TYR A 1158 69.49 -64.03 22.17
C TYR A 1158 69.48 -62.65 21.44
N ALA A 1159 69.78 -61.62 22.28
CA ALA A 1159 70.84 -60.59 22.14
C ALA A 1159 70.53 -59.19 21.50
N HIS A 1160 70.08 -58.27 22.36
CA HIS A 1160 70.73 -57.00 22.82
C HIS A 1160 71.71 -56.20 21.92
N ASN A 1161 71.39 -54.90 21.69
CA ASN A 1161 72.04 -53.66 22.23
C ASN A 1161 71.71 -52.44 21.32
N GLU A 1162 70.94 -51.44 21.77
CA GLU A 1162 71.31 -50.25 22.59
C GLU A 1162 72.37 -49.36 21.91
N VAL A 1163 72.21 -48.04 21.74
CA VAL A 1163 71.41 -46.99 22.43
C VAL A 1163 70.82 -46.01 21.43
#